data_AF-A0A395VJL7-F1
#
_entry.id   AF-A0A395VJL7-F1
#
_cell.length_a   1.000
_cell.length_b   1.000
_cell.length_c   1.000
_cell.angle_alpha   90.00
_cell.angle_beta   90.00
_cell.angle_gamma   90.00
#
_symmetry.space_group_name_H-M   'P 1'
#
loop_
_entity.id
_entity.type
_entity.pdbx_description
1 polymer ?
#
loop_
_entity_poly.entity_id
_entity_poly.type
_entity_poly.pdbx_seq_one_letter_code
_entity_poly.pdbx_strand_id
1 'polypeptide(L)'
;MVQRPQDKKFLVKMLDESSQIRDRKKLAERIKKLIDRYGVPEFLNKRDAFLFKMYQAFGHHFDFIAIPIIKKRLRMDTSKVILDEARPKLTAHLAARFKQKIGQNVNLLGEVVLGNGEADHRYFHYLEALEAPDINYISVKISGIYAQTHALNYEESFPELVKRMCALYQKAIDFPYVDENGVKRSKFVNLDMEEYKDAHFTLRLFKEVLSRPEFKNYSAGIVVQAYLPDAYEFQTELLDFAKARMADGGAPLKMRLVKGCNLEMETVISSLRGWPNPVRTSKTEVDANYLHILERALLPENAKALHVGVASHNLFTIAYAYLLSRKLGSAEYMTFEMLEGMADHVWRAQSQLGNHVILYAPVVKDEHFLNAVSYLVRRMDENTAPDNFLTHSFNLKPGTDTWRFLQNQFEEAYKMKDVITHIPTRTQNRLHRYTPVPPADVMKNEPDTDFDLAQNQEWVRNIFAKWKKSPADSPEIIPLQIGAETVVCEKRHKYMDRCQDDEVCVCEMSQADAGQVMKILEIAEKDPAGWRKTTLQERHKIMYEAANRLGEMRGDLIGCMCAVTGKTVVEGDVEVSEGIDYARFYTTSMKQFAELPDVDIAPKGTILVISPWNFPCAIPIGGIVAGLAGGNTVILKPATVAAPVAWLFAKAFWDAGVPKEALQVIITDREALKVLTTAPAVKHIILTGGTDTAQNIARSNPATPLSAETGGKNAIILTASGDRDHAIMNIVASAFGNAGQKCSACSLLLVERSVYEDKNFQDKLKDAATSMKVGSVWNPGNVVGPMITNKNDKLLKALELEKGESWLVPPRFLDKHKYVLAPTVKWGVRPGNYSFRTELFGPMLSVVCIENLQQGIDLVNSLEYGLTSGLQSLDEGEQKLWKDSIMAGNLYINRGITGAIVNRQPFGGMKLSAFGGGVKAGGPNYCACFVNIADKPGSTTDYTQSYVKAYEQEFAHARDVNNLYGEQNAFRYLPLKNMVLRLFPGDNNEDAKMIALAARICHTPLSISFEPGDDRTAALASLGCPLKEEALAGFLKSMKNYERIRTCGADIPMEMYEEAARIDKYIATAKPVKDGRVELIHYIKEQSISFEYHRYGSILEVPPVE
;
A
#
# COMPACT_ATOMS: atom_id res chain seq x y z
N MET A 1 4.63 -36.10 7.53
CA MET A 1 4.34 -34.68 7.21
C MET A 1 3.15 -34.63 6.27
N VAL A 2 2.44 -33.52 6.21
CA VAL A 2 1.25 -33.35 5.37
C VAL A 2 1.65 -33.43 3.89
N GLN A 3 1.31 -34.52 3.19
CA GLN A 3 1.72 -34.73 1.79
C GLN A 3 0.69 -34.21 0.77
N ARG A 4 -0.58 -34.09 1.17
CA ARG A 4 -1.64 -33.58 0.31
C ARG A 4 -1.70 -32.05 0.35
N PRO A 5 -1.73 -31.36 -0.81
CA PRO A 5 -1.86 -29.90 -0.85
C PRO A 5 -3.11 -29.37 -0.11
N GLN A 6 -4.24 -30.07 -0.19
CA GLN A 6 -5.49 -29.68 0.50
C GLN A 6 -5.34 -29.72 2.02
N ASP A 7 -4.74 -30.79 2.56
CA ASP A 7 -4.48 -30.92 3.99
C ASP A 7 -3.51 -29.82 4.49
N LYS A 8 -2.52 -29.44 3.67
CA LYS A 8 -1.58 -28.35 3.99
C LYS A 8 -2.32 -27.03 4.07
N LYS A 9 -3.17 -26.73 3.07
CA LYS A 9 -4.00 -25.52 3.04
C LYS A 9 -4.92 -25.42 4.24
N PHE A 10 -5.61 -26.51 4.58
CA PHE A 10 -6.46 -26.57 5.77
C PHE A 10 -5.66 -26.28 7.04
N LEU A 11 -4.52 -26.96 7.24
CA LEU A 11 -3.73 -26.79 8.45
C LEU A 11 -3.19 -25.37 8.60
N VAL A 12 -2.66 -24.78 7.51
CA VAL A 12 -2.15 -23.41 7.53
C VAL A 12 -3.26 -22.41 7.82
N LYS A 13 -4.40 -22.48 7.12
CA LYS A 13 -5.54 -21.58 7.39
C LYS A 13 -6.10 -21.77 8.79
N MET A 14 -6.24 -23.01 9.24
CA MET A 14 -6.72 -23.29 10.59
C MET A 14 -5.78 -22.71 11.64
N LEU A 15 -4.46 -22.88 11.50
CA LEU A 15 -3.47 -22.32 12.42
C LEU A 15 -3.49 -20.79 12.39
N ASP A 16 -3.43 -20.17 11.21
CA ASP A 16 -3.43 -18.71 11.06
C ASP A 16 -4.73 -18.11 11.61
N GLU A 17 -5.89 -18.49 11.08
CA GLU A 17 -7.16 -17.85 11.42
C GLU A 17 -7.60 -18.17 12.85
N SER A 18 -7.30 -19.36 13.39
CA SER A 18 -7.60 -19.67 14.78
C SER A 18 -6.76 -18.91 15.79
N SER A 19 -5.60 -18.39 15.37
CA SER A 19 -4.78 -17.52 16.20
C SER A 19 -5.34 -16.10 16.29
N GLN A 20 -6.06 -15.64 15.25
CA GLN A 20 -6.58 -14.28 15.14
C GLN A 20 -7.99 -14.12 15.74
N ILE A 21 -8.84 -15.13 15.56
CA ILE A 21 -10.23 -15.10 16.04
C ILE A 21 -10.25 -15.46 17.53
N ARG A 22 -10.44 -14.46 18.39
CA ARG A 22 -10.56 -14.65 19.84
C ARG A 22 -11.99 -14.96 20.29
N ASP A 23 -13.00 -14.58 19.51
CA ASP A 23 -14.40 -14.95 19.78
C ASP A 23 -14.59 -16.46 19.58
N ARG A 24 -15.02 -17.17 20.63
CA ARG A 24 -15.12 -18.64 20.61
C ARG A 24 -16.17 -19.14 19.64
N LYS A 25 -17.32 -18.47 19.53
CA LYS A 25 -18.41 -18.89 18.66
C LYS A 25 -18.04 -18.69 17.20
N LYS A 26 -17.49 -17.52 16.85
CA LYS A 26 -17.00 -17.25 15.49
C LYS A 26 -15.86 -18.16 15.09
N LEU A 27 -14.91 -18.41 16.01
CA LEU A 27 -13.85 -19.37 15.76
C LEU A 27 -14.44 -20.76 15.48
N ALA A 28 -15.46 -21.15 16.23
CA ALA A 28 -16.06 -22.46 16.05
C ALA A 28 -16.72 -22.63 14.67
N GLU A 29 -17.50 -21.62 14.27
CA GLU A 29 -18.10 -21.54 12.93
C GLU A 29 -17.04 -21.49 11.82
N ARG A 30 -15.93 -20.76 12.05
CA ARG A 30 -14.84 -20.66 11.08
C ARG A 30 -14.15 -21.99 10.86
N ILE A 31 -13.80 -22.71 11.93
CA ILE A 31 -13.21 -24.05 11.83
C ILE A 31 -14.14 -24.98 11.05
N LYS A 32 -15.46 -24.91 11.28
CA LYS A 32 -16.44 -25.69 10.51
C LYS A 32 -16.36 -25.35 9.01
N LYS A 33 -16.38 -24.06 8.64
CA LYS A 33 -16.27 -23.63 7.23
C LYS A 33 -15.00 -24.16 6.57
N LEU A 34 -13.87 -24.13 7.29
CA LEU A 34 -12.61 -24.70 6.78
C LEU A 34 -12.71 -26.21 6.56
N ILE A 35 -13.35 -26.95 7.47
CA ILE A 35 -13.58 -28.40 7.31
C ILE A 35 -14.52 -28.68 6.13
N ASP A 36 -15.59 -27.88 5.97
CA ASP A 36 -16.54 -28.02 4.86
C ASP A 36 -15.85 -27.77 3.51
N ARG A 37 -14.93 -26.80 3.44
CA ARG A 37 -14.21 -26.44 2.21
C ARG A 37 -13.08 -27.41 1.85
N TYR A 38 -12.26 -27.82 2.82
CA TYR A 38 -11.03 -28.59 2.57
C TYR A 38 -11.14 -30.06 2.97
N GLY A 39 -12.21 -30.47 3.66
CA GLY A 39 -12.37 -31.81 4.21
C GLY A 39 -11.68 -32.01 5.56
N VAL A 40 -11.92 -33.17 6.18
CA VAL A 40 -11.19 -33.61 7.37
C VAL A 40 -9.83 -34.18 6.94
N PRO A 41 -8.69 -33.68 7.47
CA PRO A 41 -7.37 -34.10 7.00
C PRO A 41 -7.10 -35.60 7.20
N GLU A 42 -6.47 -36.23 6.20
CA GLU A 42 -6.23 -37.68 6.20
C GLU A 42 -5.02 -38.08 7.06
N PHE A 43 -4.12 -37.15 7.37
CA PHE A 43 -2.98 -37.40 8.26
C PHE A 43 -3.39 -37.56 9.73
N LEU A 44 -4.63 -37.20 10.10
CA LEU A 44 -5.15 -37.39 11.44
C LEU A 44 -5.38 -38.88 11.71
N ASN A 45 -5.12 -39.32 12.95
CA ASN A 45 -5.47 -40.69 13.34
C ASN A 45 -7.00 -40.89 13.33
N LYS A 46 -7.46 -42.16 13.31
CA LYS A 46 -8.88 -42.51 13.19
C LYS A 46 -9.77 -41.83 14.25
N ARG A 47 -9.25 -41.64 15.47
CA ARG A 47 -9.98 -40.98 16.56
C ARG A 47 -10.12 -39.48 16.29
N ASP A 48 -9.04 -38.79 15.96
CA ASP A 48 -9.03 -37.35 15.70
C ASP A 48 -9.88 -37.03 14.46
N ALA A 49 -9.80 -37.84 13.40
CA ALA A 49 -10.67 -37.72 12.23
C ALA A 49 -12.16 -37.88 12.58
N PHE A 50 -12.51 -38.82 13.46
CA PHE A 50 -13.88 -38.97 13.96
C PHE A 50 -14.34 -37.75 14.77
N LEU A 51 -13.48 -37.21 15.63
CA LEU A 51 -13.77 -35.99 16.41
C LEU A 51 -14.02 -34.77 15.51
N PHE A 52 -13.21 -34.60 14.45
CA PHE A 52 -13.43 -33.54 13.46
C PHE A 52 -14.76 -33.71 12.69
N LYS A 53 -15.15 -34.96 12.36
CA LYS A 53 -16.47 -35.24 11.74
C LYS A 53 -17.63 -34.95 12.70
N MET A 54 -17.51 -35.32 13.97
CA MET A 54 -18.51 -34.96 14.99
C MET A 54 -18.60 -33.45 15.18
N TYR A 55 -17.46 -32.77 15.19
CA TYR A 55 -17.37 -31.32 15.28
C TYR A 55 -18.10 -30.63 14.11
N GLN A 56 -17.83 -31.09 12.89
CA GLN A 56 -18.46 -30.61 11.66
C GLN A 56 -19.99 -30.79 11.72
N ALA A 57 -20.46 -31.97 12.13
CA ALA A 57 -21.89 -32.29 12.16
C ALA A 57 -22.67 -31.52 13.24
N PHE A 58 -22.16 -31.45 14.48
CA PHE A 58 -22.85 -30.78 15.58
C PHE A 58 -21.95 -30.12 16.63
N GLY A 59 -20.71 -30.58 16.80
CA GLY A 59 -19.84 -30.14 17.91
C GLY A 59 -19.45 -28.66 17.89
N HIS A 60 -19.52 -27.97 16.75
CA HIS A 60 -19.31 -26.52 16.65
C HIS A 60 -20.37 -25.69 17.41
N HIS A 61 -21.56 -26.22 17.68
CA HIS A 61 -22.57 -25.57 18.53
C HIS A 61 -22.21 -25.59 20.03
N PHE A 62 -21.22 -26.41 20.42
CA PHE A 62 -20.72 -26.53 21.79
C PHE A 62 -19.32 -25.93 21.90
N ASP A 63 -19.16 -24.69 21.45
CA ASP A 63 -17.87 -23.98 21.36
C ASP A 63 -17.13 -23.92 22.71
N PHE A 64 -17.86 -23.80 23.82
CA PHE A 64 -17.32 -23.77 25.18
C PHE A 64 -16.60 -25.06 25.58
N ILE A 65 -16.86 -26.18 24.90
CA ILE A 65 -16.14 -27.46 25.08
C ILE A 65 -15.12 -27.65 23.96
N ALA A 66 -15.55 -27.48 22.71
CA ALA A 66 -14.74 -27.88 21.55
C ALA A 66 -13.50 -27.00 21.36
N ILE A 67 -13.63 -25.67 21.48
CA ILE A 67 -12.50 -24.75 21.27
C ILE A 67 -11.38 -24.95 22.30
N PRO A 68 -11.65 -25.06 23.61
CA PRO A 68 -10.60 -25.37 24.58
C PRO A 68 -9.86 -26.69 24.29
N ILE A 69 -10.58 -27.72 23.84
CA ILE A 69 -9.97 -29.02 23.46
C ILE A 69 -9.03 -28.84 22.25
N ILE A 70 -9.50 -28.16 21.21
CA ILE A 70 -8.71 -27.89 20.00
C ILE A 70 -7.46 -27.08 20.35
N LYS A 71 -7.60 -25.98 21.11
CA LYS A 71 -6.45 -25.15 21.54
C LYS A 71 -5.43 -25.95 22.35
N LYS A 72 -5.89 -26.75 23.32
CA LYS A 72 -5.02 -27.61 24.13
C LYS A 72 -4.29 -28.62 23.26
N ARG A 73 -4.96 -29.20 22.27
CA ARG A 73 -4.34 -30.16 21.35
C ARG A 73 -3.32 -29.49 20.45
N LEU A 74 -3.63 -28.33 19.87
CA LEU A 74 -2.70 -27.53 19.07
C LEU A 74 -1.43 -27.19 19.87
N ARG A 75 -1.57 -26.66 21.10
CA ARG A 75 -0.42 -26.37 21.99
C ARG A 75 0.40 -27.62 22.27
N MET A 76 -0.24 -28.77 22.51
CA MET A 76 0.47 -30.02 22.76
C MET A 76 1.25 -30.50 21.52
N ASP A 77 0.64 -30.43 20.34
CA ASP A 77 1.26 -30.91 19.09
C ASP A 77 2.39 -29.99 18.63
N THR A 78 2.32 -28.67 18.89
CA THR A 78 3.38 -27.71 18.57
C THR A 78 4.44 -27.54 19.66
N SER A 79 4.23 -28.08 20.86
CA SER A 79 5.12 -27.89 22.03
C SER A 79 6.56 -28.35 21.83
N LYS A 80 6.79 -29.20 20.83
CA LYS A 80 8.14 -29.68 20.44
C LYS A 80 8.89 -28.67 19.59
N VAL A 81 8.17 -27.80 18.88
CA VAL A 81 8.73 -26.80 17.95
C VAL A 81 8.76 -25.43 18.61
N ILE A 82 7.70 -25.06 19.35
CA ILE A 82 7.64 -23.84 20.15
C ILE A 82 7.59 -24.24 21.62
N LEU A 83 8.66 -23.94 22.33
CA LEU A 83 8.81 -24.29 23.74
C LEU A 83 7.99 -23.34 24.62
N ASP A 84 7.52 -23.86 25.74
CA ASP A 84 6.91 -23.06 26.80
C ASP A 84 8.01 -22.34 27.58
N GLU A 85 7.93 -21.01 27.60
CA GLU A 85 8.89 -20.17 28.31
C GLU A 85 8.78 -20.31 29.84
N ALA A 86 7.61 -20.72 30.35
CA ALA A 86 7.35 -20.79 31.77
C ALA A 86 8.33 -21.72 32.51
N ARG A 87 8.86 -21.23 33.63
CA ARG A 87 9.68 -22.04 34.54
C ARG A 87 8.75 -22.92 35.41
N PRO A 88 9.13 -24.18 35.72
CA PRO A 88 10.43 -24.83 35.50
C PRO A 88 10.59 -25.56 34.15
N LYS A 89 9.57 -25.56 33.26
CA LYS A 89 9.59 -26.36 32.03
C LYS A 89 10.75 -26.00 31.11
N LEU A 90 10.96 -24.71 30.87
CA LEU A 90 12.09 -24.24 30.06
C LEU A 90 13.43 -24.64 30.69
N THR A 91 13.58 -24.48 32.00
CA THR A 91 14.82 -24.85 32.72
C THR A 91 15.11 -26.34 32.59
N ALA A 92 14.09 -27.19 32.75
CA ALA A 92 14.25 -28.63 32.58
C ALA A 92 14.64 -29.00 31.14
N HIS A 93 14.07 -28.33 30.13
CA HIS A 93 14.42 -28.55 28.73
C HIS A 93 15.87 -28.14 28.44
N LEU A 94 16.27 -26.92 28.82
CA LEU A 94 17.63 -26.41 28.62
C LEU A 94 18.66 -27.28 29.35
N ALA A 95 18.38 -27.69 30.59
CA ALA A 95 19.25 -28.59 31.35
C ALA A 95 19.39 -29.98 30.69
N ALA A 96 18.33 -30.50 30.07
CA ALA A 96 18.40 -31.77 29.34
C ALA A 96 19.31 -31.65 28.10
N ARG A 97 19.21 -30.54 27.35
CA ARG A 97 20.06 -30.27 26.18
C ARG A 97 21.52 -30.03 26.58
N PHE A 98 21.74 -29.30 27.67
CA PHE A 98 23.08 -29.10 28.24
C PHE A 98 23.76 -30.42 28.59
N LYS A 99 23.06 -31.36 29.25
CA LYS A 99 23.58 -32.72 29.54
C LYS A 99 23.92 -33.52 28.28
N GLN A 100 23.23 -33.25 27.18
CA GLN A 100 23.49 -33.87 25.87
C GLN A 100 24.63 -33.19 25.09
N LYS A 101 25.26 -32.14 25.66
CA LYS A 101 26.25 -31.30 25.00
C LYS A 101 25.71 -30.63 23.73
N ILE A 102 24.44 -30.22 23.77
CA ILE A 102 23.76 -29.52 22.68
C ILE A 102 23.53 -28.07 23.10
N GLY A 103 24.02 -27.13 22.28
CA GLY A 103 23.77 -25.70 22.48
C GLY A 103 22.32 -25.32 22.20
N GLN A 104 21.85 -24.25 22.83
CA GLN A 104 20.47 -23.77 22.70
C GLN A 104 20.48 -22.27 22.43
N ASN A 105 20.18 -21.88 21.20
CA ASN A 105 19.90 -20.48 20.88
C ASN A 105 18.45 -20.17 21.22
N VAL A 106 18.22 -19.53 22.36
CA VAL A 106 16.88 -19.16 22.82
C VAL A 106 16.40 -17.93 22.05
N ASN A 107 15.33 -18.09 21.30
CA ASN A 107 14.69 -17.00 20.58
C ASN A 107 13.33 -16.66 21.23
N LEU A 108 13.25 -15.50 21.88
CA LEU A 108 12.05 -15.01 22.53
C LEU A 108 11.04 -14.55 21.46
N LEU A 109 9.95 -15.30 21.29
CA LEU A 109 8.82 -14.89 20.47
C LEU A 109 7.85 -14.04 21.30
N GLY A 110 7.14 -13.14 20.63
CA GLY A 110 6.14 -12.29 21.28
C GLY A 110 5.24 -11.63 20.24
N GLU A 111 4.57 -10.56 20.67
CA GLU A 111 3.68 -9.79 19.80
C GLU A 111 4.44 -9.07 18.68
N VAL A 112 3.72 -8.70 17.62
CA VAL A 112 4.30 -7.87 16.56
C VAL A 112 4.60 -6.49 17.13
N VAL A 113 5.82 -6.00 16.90
CA VAL A 113 6.26 -4.68 17.39
C VAL A 113 5.68 -3.60 16.47
N LEU A 114 4.54 -3.02 16.88
CA LEU A 114 3.87 -1.92 16.17
C LEU A 114 4.27 -0.53 16.68
N GLY A 115 4.70 -0.46 17.93
CA GLY A 115 5.04 0.77 18.64
C GLY A 115 6.16 0.57 19.66
N ASN A 116 6.61 1.69 20.21
CA ASN A 116 7.75 1.77 21.13
C ASN A 116 7.49 1.03 22.43
N GLY A 117 6.24 0.96 22.90
CA GLY A 117 5.88 0.21 24.11
C GLY A 117 6.20 -1.28 24.00
N GLU A 118 5.78 -1.93 22.91
CA GLU A 118 6.11 -3.35 22.68
C GLU A 118 7.61 -3.54 22.36
N ALA A 119 8.26 -2.59 21.68
CA ALA A 119 9.70 -2.64 21.46
C ALA A 119 10.49 -2.60 22.77
N ASP A 120 10.08 -1.74 23.71
CA ASP A 120 10.65 -1.63 25.05
C ASP A 120 10.42 -2.90 25.85
N HIS A 121 9.18 -3.43 25.84
CA HIS A 121 8.85 -4.68 26.50
C HIS A 121 9.74 -5.83 26.00
N ARG A 122 9.89 -5.98 24.68
CA ARG A 122 10.78 -7.00 24.09
C ARG A 122 12.24 -6.78 24.47
N TYR A 123 12.72 -5.55 24.44
CA TYR A 123 14.08 -5.20 24.83
C TYR A 123 14.39 -5.57 26.28
N PHE A 124 13.51 -5.21 27.22
CA PHE A 124 13.69 -5.55 28.63
C PHE A 124 13.57 -7.06 28.88
N HIS A 125 12.72 -7.75 28.13
CA HIS A 125 12.61 -9.21 28.18
C HIS A 125 13.93 -9.88 27.75
N TYR A 126 14.62 -9.37 26.72
CA TYR A 126 15.95 -9.87 26.37
C TYR A 126 16.97 -9.65 27.50
N LEU A 127 16.94 -8.49 28.17
CA LEU A 127 17.84 -8.23 29.31
C LEU A 127 17.57 -9.20 30.47
N GLU A 128 16.31 -9.47 30.80
CA GLU A 128 15.93 -10.44 31.83
C GLU A 128 16.39 -11.87 31.46
N ALA A 129 16.18 -12.29 30.20
CA ALA A 129 16.63 -13.59 29.73
C ALA A 129 18.17 -13.75 29.83
N LEU A 130 18.92 -12.67 29.59
CA LEU A 130 20.37 -12.64 29.75
C LEU A 130 20.82 -12.70 31.22
N GLU A 131 19.96 -12.52 32.21
CA GLU A 131 20.31 -12.76 33.62
C GLU A 131 20.15 -14.24 34.01
N ALA A 132 19.25 -14.97 33.35
CA ALA A 132 18.93 -16.35 33.69
C ALA A 132 20.13 -17.31 33.53
N PRO A 133 20.56 -18.04 34.57
CA PRO A 133 21.82 -18.79 34.55
C PRO A 133 21.85 -19.99 33.59
N ASP A 134 20.67 -20.45 33.15
CA ASP A 134 20.50 -21.58 32.25
C ASP A 134 20.39 -21.18 30.77
N ILE A 135 20.37 -19.88 30.46
CA ILE A 135 20.41 -19.35 29.09
C ILE A 135 21.84 -18.93 28.78
N ASN A 136 22.44 -19.51 27.73
CA ASN A 136 23.81 -19.20 27.31
C ASN A 136 23.91 -18.55 25.92
N TYR A 137 22.84 -18.59 25.12
CA TYR A 137 22.80 -18.03 23.77
C TYR A 137 21.39 -17.48 23.51
N ILE A 138 21.30 -16.23 23.02
CA ILE A 138 20.06 -15.65 22.48
C ILE A 138 20.21 -15.07 21.07
N SER A 139 19.09 -14.98 20.35
CA SER A 139 18.96 -14.26 19.07
C SER A 139 18.10 -13.01 19.26
N VAL A 140 18.57 -11.87 18.74
CA VAL A 140 17.91 -10.55 18.83
C VAL A 140 17.74 -9.97 17.43
N LYS A 141 16.62 -9.28 17.19
CA LYS A 141 16.35 -8.54 15.95
C LYS A 141 16.23 -7.05 16.25
N ILE A 142 16.77 -6.20 15.39
CA ILE A 142 16.69 -4.74 15.58
C ILE A 142 15.24 -4.24 15.54
N SER A 143 14.42 -4.80 14.63
CA SER A 143 12.97 -4.53 14.54
C SER A 143 12.19 -5.04 15.75
N GLY A 144 12.79 -5.92 16.56
CA GLY A 144 12.24 -6.38 17.82
C GLY A 144 12.46 -5.42 18.99
N ILE A 145 13.50 -4.58 18.93
CA ILE A 145 13.93 -3.71 20.04
C ILE A 145 13.84 -2.22 19.72
N TYR A 146 13.40 -1.87 18.51
CA TYR A 146 13.09 -0.51 18.10
C TYR A 146 11.93 -0.57 17.10
N ALA A 147 10.87 0.20 17.35
CA ALA A 147 9.68 0.20 16.50
C ALA A 147 9.81 1.16 15.33
N GLN A 148 9.10 0.87 14.24
CA GLN A 148 8.93 1.75 13.09
C GLN A 148 10.27 2.21 12.46
N THR A 149 11.28 1.34 12.45
CA THR A 149 12.52 1.56 11.71
C THR A 149 12.23 1.65 10.22
N HIS A 150 12.73 2.70 9.57
CA HIS A 150 12.64 2.87 8.12
C HIS A 150 13.86 3.65 7.62
N ALA A 151 14.24 3.48 6.34
CA ALA A 151 15.52 3.96 5.84
C ALA A 151 15.82 5.45 6.08
N LEU A 152 14.81 6.32 6.02
CA LEU A 152 14.96 7.75 6.27
C LEU A 152 15.09 8.15 7.76
N ASN A 153 14.86 7.24 8.71
CA ASN A 153 15.07 7.48 10.15
C ASN A 153 16.30 6.74 10.73
N TYR A 154 17.14 6.14 9.89
CA TYR A 154 18.31 5.38 10.35
C TYR A 154 19.26 6.22 11.19
N GLU A 155 19.65 7.43 10.74
CA GLU A 155 20.55 8.28 11.53
C GLU A 155 19.95 8.75 12.87
N GLU A 156 18.63 8.94 12.94
CA GLU A 156 17.94 9.30 14.19
C GLU A 156 17.85 8.11 15.15
N SER A 157 17.53 6.92 14.64
CA SER A 157 17.35 5.71 15.44
C SER A 157 18.68 5.07 15.86
N PHE A 158 19.76 5.29 15.11
CA PHE A 158 21.06 4.65 15.31
C PHE A 158 21.63 4.82 16.73
N PRO A 159 21.64 6.02 17.35
CA PRO A 159 22.20 6.18 18.70
C PRO A 159 21.47 5.37 19.77
N GLU A 160 20.13 5.29 19.70
CA GLU A 160 19.33 4.52 20.65
C GLU A 160 19.52 3.01 20.43
N LEU A 161 19.59 2.56 19.18
CA LEU A 161 19.91 1.16 18.85
C LEU A 161 21.31 0.77 19.34
N VAL A 162 22.32 1.63 19.15
CA VAL A 162 23.68 1.43 19.68
C VAL A 162 23.62 1.27 21.20
N LYS A 163 22.91 2.16 21.91
CA LYS A 163 22.75 2.09 23.37
C LYS A 163 22.10 0.79 23.82
N ARG A 164 20.98 0.39 23.19
CA ARG A 164 20.27 -0.87 23.51
C ARG A 164 21.16 -2.09 23.27
N MET A 165 21.86 -2.13 22.14
CA MET A 165 22.77 -3.23 21.82
C MET A 165 23.97 -3.30 22.77
N CYS A 166 24.56 -2.15 23.15
CA CYS A 166 25.62 -2.10 24.15
C CYS A 166 25.13 -2.71 25.48
N ALA A 167 23.92 -2.35 25.92
CA ALA A 167 23.36 -2.88 27.17
C ALA A 167 23.11 -4.40 27.10
N LEU A 168 22.63 -4.93 25.97
CA LEU A 168 22.47 -6.37 25.77
C LEU A 168 23.82 -7.10 25.84
N TYR A 169 24.85 -6.60 25.15
CA TYR A 169 26.19 -7.21 25.19
C TYR A 169 26.82 -7.10 26.57
N GLN A 170 26.66 -5.96 27.25
CA GLN A 170 27.15 -5.78 28.61
C GLN A 170 26.47 -6.77 29.57
N LYS A 171 25.14 -6.95 29.48
CA LYS A 171 24.43 -7.96 30.27
C LYS A 171 24.92 -9.38 30.00
N ALA A 172 25.21 -9.71 28.75
CA ALA A 172 25.77 -11.02 28.39
C ALA A 172 27.17 -11.26 29.01
N ILE A 173 27.94 -10.21 29.27
CA ILE A 173 29.25 -10.26 29.95
C ILE A 173 29.07 -10.34 31.47
N ASP A 174 28.23 -9.47 32.04
CA ASP A 174 28.04 -9.32 33.49
C ASP A 174 27.40 -10.56 34.14
N PHE A 175 26.58 -11.28 33.37
CA PHE A 175 25.89 -12.50 33.81
C PHE A 175 26.41 -13.70 33.03
N PRO A 176 27.63 -14.21 33.31
CA PRO A 176 28.18 -15.35 32.59
C PRO A 176 27.44 -16.65 32.95
N TYR A 177 27.50 -17.63 32.06
CA TYR A 177 27.08 -19.00 32.34
C TYR A 177 28.30 -19.88 32.63
N VAL A 178 28.07 -21.05 33.22
CA VAL A 178 29.11 -22.06 33.47
C VAL A 178 29.04 -23.11 32.36
N ASP A 179 30.14 -23.27 31.62
CA ASP A 179 30.22 -24.25 30.52
C ASP A 179 30.37 -25.70 31.03
N GLU A 180 30.41 -26.67 30.12
CA GLU A 180 30.56 -28.10 30.48
C GLU A 180 31.87 -28.43 31.23
N ASN A 181 32.86 -27.54 31.21
CA ASN A 181 34.15 -27.69 31.87
C ASN A 181 34.22 -26.93 33.21
N GLY A 182 33.11 -26.31 33.65
CA GLY A 182 33.07 -25.52 34.88
C GLY A 182 33.62 -24.10 34.72
N VAL A 183 33.91 -23.65 33.51
CA VAL A 183 34.48 -22.32 33.23
C VAL A 183 33.36 -21.31 33.04
N LYS A 184 33.48 -20.15 33.70
CA LYS A 184 32.57 -19.02 33.48
C LYS A 184 32.86 -18.37 32.13
N ARG A 185 31.85 -18.28 31.28
CA ARG A 185 31.92 -17.62 29.96
C ARG A 185 30.79 -16.62 29.79
N SER A 186 31.07 -15.52 29.11
CA SER A 186 30.03 -14.59 28.65
C SER A 186 29.00 -15.33 27.81
N LYS A 187 27.74 -14.94 27.95
CA LYS A 187 26.65 -15.45 27.11
C LYS A 187 26.82 -14.94 25.68
N PHE A 188 26.24 -15.66 24.73
CA PHE A 188 26.35 -15.34 23.31
C PHE A 188 25.09 -14.62 22.81
N VAL A 189 25.27 -13.50 22.12
CA VAL A 189 24.16 -12.76 21.49
C VAL A 189 24.36 -12.76 19.98
N ASN A 190 23.35 -13.21 19.23
CA ASN A 190 23.34 -13.21 17.77
C ASN A 190 22.33 -12.20 17.24
N LEU A 191 22.74 -11.37 16.28
CA LEU A 191 21.82 -10.51 15.53
C LEU A 191 21.21 -11.29 14.36
N ASP A 192 19.90 -11.47 14.41
CA ASP A 192 19.11 -12.06 13.34
C ASP A 192 18.73 -11.01 12.28
N MET A 193 18.66 -11.44 11.02
CA MET A 193 18.20 -10.63 9.88
C MET A 193 16.96 -11.27 9.25
N GLU A 194 15.97 -10.44 8.89
CA GLU A 194 14.74 -10.89 8.23
C GLU A 194 14.54 -10.20 6.88
N GLU A 195 14.21 -8.91 6.90
CA GLU A 195 13.89 -8.11 5.70
C GLU A 195 15.14 -7.49 5.07
N TYR A 196 15.12 -7.34 3.75
CA TYR A 196 16.23 -6.74 2.99
C TYR A 196 16.54 -5.30 3.45
N LYS A 197 15.49 -4.51 3.74
CA LYS A 197 15.59 -3.10 4.16
C LYS A 197 16.52 -2.88 5.35
N ASP A 198 16.58 -3.84 6.28
CA ASP A 198 17.29 -3.73 7.55
C ASP A 198 18.70 -4.34 7.49
N ALA A 199 19.06 -5.06 6.43
CA ALA A 199 20.26 -5.89 6.38
C ALA A 199 21.54 -5.05 6.56
N HIS A 200 21.74 -4.02 5.74
CA HIS A 200 22.94 -3.17 5.79
C HIS A 200 23.00 -2.36 7.09
N PHE A 201 21.84 -1.89 7.57
CA PHE A 201 21.75 -1.14 8.81
C PHE A 201 22.12 -2.00 10.03
N THR A 202 21.69 -3.27 10.04
CA THR A 202 22.05 -4.25 11.07
C THR A 202 23.56 -4.52 11.08
N LEU A 203 24.20 -4.67 9.91
CA LEU A 203 25.65 -4.84 9.81
C LEU A 203 26.41 -3.61 10.32
N ARG A 204 25.97 -2.40 9.96
CA ARG A 204 26.54 -1.14 10.47
C ARG A 204 26.46 -1.08 11.99
N LEU A 205 25.28 -1.37 12.57
CA LEU A 205 25.07 -1.38 14.01
C LEU A 205 25.99 -2.39 14.72
N PHE A 206 26.12 -3.60 14.18
CA PHE A 206 26.97 -4.65 14.72
C PHE A 206 28.45 -4.23 14.76
N LYS A 207 28.97 -3.68 13.66
CA LYS A 207 30.35 -3.18 13.56
C LYS A 207 30.59 -2.02 14.53
N GLU A 208 29.67 -1.06 14.60
CA GLU A 208 29.78 0.12 15.49
C GLU A 208 29.85 -0.29 16.96
N VAL A 209 28.90 -1.10 17.43
CA VAL A 209 28.86 -1.54 18.83
C VAL A 209 30.11 -2.33 19.17
N LEU A 210 30.50 -3.31 18.34
CA LEU A 210 31.67 -4.15 18.65
C LEU A 210 33.01 -3.42 18.51
N SER A 211 33.08 -2.31 17.80
CA SER A 211 34.31 -1.50 17.73
C SER A 211 34.65 -0.80 19.05
N ARG A 212 33.71 -0.76 20.00
CA ARG A 212 33.94 -0.12 21.30
C ARG A 212 34.93 -0.89 22.17
N PRO A 213 35.81 -0.20 22.93
CA PRO A 213 36.85 -0.85 23.73
C PRO A 213 36.32 -1.88 24.75
N GLU A 214 35.18 -1.60 25.39
CA GLU A 214 34.55 -2.47 26.38
C GLU A 214 34.13 -3.83 25.79
N PHE A 215 33.85 -3.89 24.49
CA PHE A 215 33.47 -5.12 23.81
C PHE A 215 34.63 -5.76 23.05
N LYS A 216 35.86 -5.23 23.09
CA LYS A 216 37.01 -5.75 22.32
C LYS A 216 37.24 -7.26 22.51
N ASN A 217 37.06 -7.76 23.72
CA ASN A 217 37.25 -9.18 24.08
C ASN A 217 35.94 -10.00 24.08
N TYR A 218 34.82 -9.41 23.68
CA TYR A 218 33.54 -10.09 23.58
C TYR A 218 33.33 -10.67 22.17
N SER A 219 32.79 -11.89 22.11
CA SER A 219 32.43 -12.56 20.85
C SER A 219 30.90 -12.54 20.69
N ALA A 220 30.44 -12.09 19.52
CA ALA A 220 29.02 -11.99 19.18
C ALA A 220 28.77 -12.51 17.75
N GLY A 221 27.51 -12.76 17.44
CA GLY A 221 27.09 -13.34 16.16
C GLY A 221 26.21 -12.41 15.32
N ILE A 222 26.23 -12.62 14.01
CA ILE A 222 25.31 -11.98 13.06
C ILE A 222 24.93 -12.97 11.94
N VAL A 223 23.70 -12.86 11.43
CA VAL A 223 23.21 -13.67 10.31
C VAL A 223 23.70 -13.12 8.97
N VAL A 224 24.02 -14.04 8.04
CA VAL A 224 24.19 -13.75 6.60
C VAL A 224 23.26 -14.66 5.81
N GLN A 225 22.46 -14.07 4.91
CA GLN A 225 21.38 -14.75 4.19
C GLN A 225 21.80 -15.07 2.73
N ALA A 226 22.15 -16.31 2.43
CA ALA A 226 22.70 -16.72 1.13
C ALA A 226 21.73 -16.58 -0.07
N TYR A 227 20.44 -16.36 0.17
CA TYR A 227 19.46 -16.09 -0.87
C TYR A 227 19.62 -14.70 -1.52
N LEU A 228 20.41 -13.80 -0.93
CA LEU A 228 20.76 -12.50 -1.50
C LEU A 228 22.07 -12.65 -2.29
N PRO A 229 22.19 -12.05 -3.49
CA PRO A 229 23.48 -11.89 -4.15
C PRO A 229 24.51 -11.17 -3.24
N ASP A 230 24.03 -10.17 -2.52
CA ASP A 230 24.75 -9.26 -1.63
C ASP A 230 25.45 -9.99 -0.49
N ALA A 231 25.03 -11.21 -0.16
CA ALA A 231 25.55 -12.00 0.95
C ALA A 231 27.08 -12.20 0.88
N TYR A 232 27.65 -12.22 -0.34
CA TYR A 232 29.09 -12.27 -0.55
C TYR A 232 29.79 -10.98 -0.05
N GLU A 233 29.28 -9.81 -0.40
CA GLU A 233 29.80 -8.51 0.05
C GLU A 233 29.59 -8.32 1.56
N PHE A 234 28.42 -8.71 2.08
CA PHE A 234 28.17 -8.76 3.52
C PHE A 234 29.23 -9.59 4.26
N GLN A 235 29.55 -10.78 3.73
CA GLN A 235 30.60 -11.63 4.30
C GLN A 235 31.98 -10.97 4.18
N THR A 236 32.29 -10.31 3.06
CA THR A 236 33.55 -9.59 2.86
C THR A 236 33.75 -8.54 3.95
N GLU A 237 32.79 -7.63 4.12
CA GLU A 237 32.87 -6.57 5.12
C GLU A 237 33.01 -7.12 6.55
N LEU A 238 32.31 -8.22 6.85
CA LEU A 238 32.35 -8.86 8.16
C LEU A 238 33.69 -9.57 8.41
N LEU A 239 34.24 -10.26 7.41
CA LEU A 239 35.55 -10.90 7.49
C LEU A 239 36.66 -9.88 7.70
N ASP A 240 36.65 -8.79 6.94
CA ASP A 240 37.66 -7.74 7.06
C ASP A 240 37.62 -7.10 8.44
N PHE A 241 36.42 -6.82 8.95
CA PHE A 241 36.22 -6.33 10.31
C PHE A 241 36.74 -7.32 11.37
N ALA A 242 36.37 -8.61 11.25
CA ALA A 242 36.78 -9.63 12.20
C ALA A 242 38.30 -9.86 12.22
N LYS A 243 38.95 -9.87 11.04
CA LYS A 243 40.40 -9.98 10.91
C LYS A 243 41.13 -8.78 11.51
N ALA A 244 40.69 -7.57 11.19
CA ALA A 244 41.27 -6.34 11.75
C ALA A 244 41.15 -6.31 13.28
N ARG A 245 39.96 -6.66 13.79
CA ARG A 245 39.70 -6.79 15.23
C ARG A 245 40.63 -7.80 15.91
N MET A 246 40.84 -8.98 15.31
CA MET A 246 41.76 -9.97 15.84
C MET A 246 43.22 -9.56 15.76
N ALA A 247 43.62 -8.87 14.69
CA ALA A 247 44.98 -8.33 14.56
C ALA A 247 45.29 -7.29 15.65
N ASP A 248 44.27 -6.56 16.13
CA ASP A 248 44.34 -5.66 17.28
C ASP A 248 44.21 -6.39 18.65
N GLY A 249 44.15 -7.72 18.65
CA GLY A 249 44.06 -8.53 19.87
C GLY A 249 42.65 -8.68 20.45
N GLY A 250 41.60 -8.36 19.68
CA GLY A 250 40.21 -8.61 20.06
C GLY A 250 39.76 -10.06 19.85
N ALA A 251 38.58 -10.39 20.38
CA ALA A 251 37.97 -11.72 20.24
C ALA A 251 37.40 -11.95 18.83
N PRO A 252 37.38 -13.21 18.34
CA PRO A 252 36.78 -13.55 17.06
C PRO A 252 35.26 -13.32 17.08
N LEU A 253 34.68 -13.16 15.89
CA LEU A 253 33.24 -13.00 15.71
C LEU A 253 32.64 -14.27 15.12
N LYS A 254 31.30 -14.34 15.02
CA LYS A 254 30.61 -15.45 14.38
C LYS A 254 29.65 -14.97 13.29
N MET A 255 29.65 -15.66 12.17
CA MET A 255 28.62 -15.56 11.14
C MET A 255 27.73 -16.79 11.20
N ARG A 256 26.42 -16.61 11.36
CA ARG A 256 25.43 -17.66 11.10
C ARG A 256 25.01 -17.59 9.63
N LEU A 257 25.45 -18.55 8.83
CA LEU A 257 25.08 -18.65 7.43
C LEU A 257 23.73 -19.38 7.30
N VAL A 258 22.71 -18.68 6.84
CA VAL A 258 21.38 -19.23 6.54
C VAL A 258 21.11 -19.14 5.04
N LYS A 259 20.11 -19.87 4.54
CA LYS A 259 19.59 -19.62 3.18
C LYS A 259 18.82 -18.30 3.14
N GLY A 260 17.76 -18.18 3.92
CA GLY A 260 16.90 -17.00 4.02
C GLY A 260 15.47 -17.41 4.41
N CYS A 261 14.68 -16.50 4.98
CA CYS A 261 13.36 -16.82 5.56
C CYS A 261 12.24 -15.80 5.21
N ASN A 262 12.49 -14.90 4.25
CA ASN A 262 11.54 -13.85 3.88
C ASN A 262 11.24 -13.78 2.36
N LEU A 263 11.60 -14.81 1.59
CA LEU A 263 11.52 -14.82 0.12
C LEU A 263 10.16 -14.33 -0.42
N GLU A 264 9.07 -14.88 0.10
CA GLU A 264 7.73 -14.56 -0.39
C GLU A 264 7.37 -13.09 -0.15
N MET A 265 7.67 -12.56 1.04
CA MET A 265 7.44 -11.14 1.34
C MET A 265 8.32 -10.22 0.50
N GLU A 266 9.60 -10.55 0.29
CA GLU A 266 10.47 -9.76 -0.59
C GLU A 266 9.93 -9.74 -2.03
N THR A 267 9.38 -10.88 -2.49
CA THR A 267 8.77 -11.00 -3.83
C THR A 267 7.50 -10.14 -3.94
N VAL A 268 6.63 -10.19 -2.93
CA VAL A 268 5.44 -9.33 -2.85
C VAL A 268 5.84 -7.85 -2.85
N ILE A 269 6.75 -7.43 -1.97
CA ILE A 269 7.19 -6.03 -1.87
C ILE A 269 7.76 -5.54 -3.20
N SER A 270 8.64 -6.34 -3.83
CA SER A 270 9.18 -6.03 -5.16
C SER A 270 8.09 -5.89 -6.22
N SER A 271 7.12 -6.81 -6.26
CA SER A 271 6.01 -6.74 -7.22
C SER A 271 5.15 -5.50 -7.03
N LEU A 272 4.79 -5.17 -5.78
CA LEU A 272 3.98 -4.00 -5.46
C LEU A 272 4.70 -2.70 -5.81
N ARG A 273 6.01 -2.61 -5.53
CA ARG A 273 6.82 -1.40 -5.76
C ARG A 273 7.38 -1.27 -7.17
N GLY A 274 7.27 -2.31 -8.00
CA GLY A 274 7.93 -2.36 -9.31
C GLY A 274 9.46 -2.40 -9.21
N TRP A 275 9.99 -2.90 -8.10
CA TRP A 275 11.43 -3.01 -7.87
C TRP A 275 11.95 -4.40 -8.27
N PRO A 276 13.24 -4.53 -8.63
CA PRO A 276 13.87 -5.85 -8.81
C PRO A 276 13.69 -6.73 -7.56
N ASN A 277 13.62 -8.06 -7.68
CA ASN A 277 13.61 -8.92 -6.50
C ASN A 277 15.03 -8.98 -5.89
N PRO A 278 15.26 -8.61 -4.61
CA PRO A 278 16.58 -8.72 -3.98
C PRO A 278 17.03 -10.18 -3.82
N VAL A 279 16.10 -11.13 -3.88
CA VAL A 279 16.36 -12.55 -3.71
C VAL A 279 16.68 -13.21 -5.06
N ARG A 280 17.58 -14.19 -5.04
CA ARG A 280 17.94 -15.01 -6.21
C ARG A 280 16.72 -15.71 -6.82
N THR A 281 16.76 -15.91 -8.13
CA THR A 281 15.60 -16.34 -8.94
C THR A 281 15.22 -17.80 -8.74
N SER A 282 16.16 -18.63 -8.26
CA SER A 282 15.93 -20.06 -8.08
C SER A 282 16.54 -20.61 -6.80
N LYS A 283 15.93 -21.67 -6.29
CA LYS A 283 16.40 -22.42 -5.12
C LYS A 283 17.78 -23.05 -5.32
N THR A 284 18.14 -23.40 -6.55
CA THR A 284 19.48 -23.93 -6.91
C THR A 284 20.54 -22.82 -6.85
N GLU A 285 20.23 -21.61 -7.32
CA GLU A 285 21.13 -20.46 -7.18
C GLU A 285 21.37 -20.06 -5.72
N VAL A 286 20.33 -20.13 -4.87
CA VAL A 286 20.49 -19.93 -3.42
C VAL A 286 21.45 -20.95 -2.83
N ASP A 287 21.35 -22.22 -3.22
CA ASP A 287 22.25 -23.27 -2.74
C ASP A 287 23.66 -23.09 -3.27
N ALA A 288 23.83 -22.72 -4.54
CA ALA A 288 25.12 -22.41 -5.13
C ALA A 288 25.83 -21.28 -4.36
N ASN A 289 25.10 -20.21 -4.05
CA ASN A 289 25.63 -19.09 -3.28
C ASN A 289 25.97 -19.48 -1.83
N TYR A 290 25.11 -20.29 -1.19
CA TYR A 290 25.40 -20.83 0.13
C TYR A 290 26.71 -21.63 0.13
N LEU A 291 26.92 -22.50 -0.86
CA LEU A 291 28.14 -23.30 -0.98
C LEU A 291 29.37 -22.42 -1.21
N HIS A 292 29.27 -21.40 -2.07
CA HIS A 292 30.36 -20.48 -2.36
C HIS A 292 30.79 -19.68 -1.11
N ILE A 293 29.82 -19.10 -0.39
CA ILE A 293 30.07 -18.35 0.86
C ILE A 293 30.64 -19.29 1.94
N LEU A 294 30.14 -20.52 2.02
CA LEU A 294 30.62 -21.54 2.96
C LEU A 294 32.07 -21.94 2.69
N GLU A 295 32.46 -22.19 1.43
CA GLU A 295 33.83 -22.53 1.06
C GLU A 295 34.81 -21.44 1.52
N ARG A 296 34.48 -20.17 1.21
CA ARG A 296 35.27 -19.02 1.65
C ARG A 296 35.31 -18.92 3.18
N ALA A 297 34.20 -19.15 3.87
CA ALA A 297 34.12 -19.06 5.32
C ALA A 297 35.00 -20.10 6.03
N LEU A 298 35.12 -21.31 5.45
CA LEU A 298 35.86 -22.44 6.04
C LEU A 298 37.35 -22.46 5.72
N LEU A 299 37.87 -21.51 4.93
CA LEU A 299 39.31 -21.30 4.80
C LEU A 299 39.92 -21.05 6.20
N PRO A 300 41.05 -21.68 6.57
CA PRO A 300 41.55 -21.67 7.95
C PRO A 300 41.73 -20.26 8.55
N GLU A 301 42.28 -19.34 7.77
CA GLU A 301 42.50 -17.95 8.17
C GLU A 301 41.20 -17.15 8.34
N ASN A 302 40.15 -17.50 7.57
CA ASN A 302 38.84 -16.87 7.67
C ASN A 302 38.07 -17.44 8.85
N ALA A 303 38.01 -18.76 8.96
CA ALA A 303 37.27 -19.47 10.00
C ALA A 303 37.78 -19.11 11.41
N LYS A 304 39.09 -18.91 11.57
CA LYS A 304 39.70 -18.46 12.83
C LYS A 304 39.26 -17.07 13.26
N ALA A 305 39.05 -16.16 12.31
CA ALA A 305 38.62 -14.77 12.59
C ALA A 305 37.10 -14.64 12.74
N LEU A 306 36.38 -15.35 11.86
CA LEU A 306 34.94 -15.35 11.78
C LEU A 306 34.44 -16.79 11.82
N HIS A 307 34.08 -17.25 13.01
CA HIS A 307 33.51 -18.57 13.23
C HIS A 307 32.23 -18.74 12.42
N VAL A 308 31.89 -19.99 12.04
CA VAL A 308 30.79 -20.26 11.12
C VAL A 308 29.72 -21.13 11.78
N GLY A 309 28.51 -20.58 11.89
CA GLY A 309 27.29 -21.34 12.14
C GLY A 309 26.67 -21.81 10.82
N VAL A 310 26.79 -23.10 10.50
CA VAL A 310 26.17 -23.69 9.31
C VAL A 310 24.71 -24.00 9.64
N ALA A 311 23.81 -23.05 9.33
CA ALA A 311 22.39 -23.16 9.66
C ALA A 311 21.59 -23.76 8.51
N SER A 312 21.42 -25.08 8.52
CA SER A 312 20.73 -25.82 7.46
C SER A 312 20.17 -27.15 7.96
N HIS A 313 19.06 -27.58 7.37
CA HIS A 313 18.54 -28.95 7.50
C HIS A 313 18.85 -29.82 6.27
N ASN A 314 19.43 -29.26 5.20
CA ASN A 314 19.76 -30.00 3.99
C ASN A 314 20.97 -30.90 4.24
N LEU A 315 20.76 -32.22 4.20
CA LEU A 315 21.80 -33.22 4.48
C LEU A 315 23.00 -33.11 3.55
N PHE A 316 22.81 -32.75 2.27
CA PHE A 316 23.92 -32.57 1.32
C PHE A 316 24.78 -31.37 1.72
N THR A 317 24.16 -30.23 2.07
CA THR A 317 24.87 -29.04 2.57
C THR A 317 25.63 -29.34 3.86
N ILE A 318 25.00 -30.07 4.79
CA ILE A 318 25.61 -30.47 6.08
C ILE A 318 26.81 -31.39 5.86
N ALA A 319 26.64 -32.43 5.04
CA ALA A 319 27.70 -33.39 4.73
C ALA A 319 28.87 -32.70 4.02
N TYR A 320 28.57 -31.80 3.09
CA TYR A 320 29.57 -31.00 2.39
C TYR A 320 30.38 -30.13 3.36
N ALA A 321 29.73 -29.38 4.26
CA ALA A 321 30.40 -28.59 5.29
C ALA A 321 31.28 -29.43 6.23
N TYR A 322 30.77 -30.60 6.65
CA TYR A 322 31.52 -31.53 7.50
C TYR A 322 32.80 -32.05 6.82
N LEU A 323 32.69 -32.49 5.56
CA LEU A 323 33.85 -33.00 4.81
C LEU A 323 34.85 -31.89 4.50
N LEU A 324 34.35 -30.70 4.11
CA LEU A 324 35.19 -29.57 3.76
C LEU A 324 35.96 -29.02 4.96
N SER A 325 35.30 -28.82 6.11
CA SER A 325 35.96 -28.32 7.32
C SER A 325 37.06 -29.26 7.81
N ARG A 326 36.89 -30.58 7.69
CA ARG A 326 37.95 -31.56 7.98
C ARG A 326 39.10 -31.50 6.99
N LYS A 327 38.78 -31.38 5.70
CA LYS A 327 39.79 -31.24 4.64
C LYS A 327 40.65 -29.99 4.85
N LEU A 328 40.05 -28.88 5.29
CA LEU A 328 40.73 -27.61 5.53
C LEU A 328 41.32 -27.49 6.93
N GLY A 329 40.96 -28.36 7.87
CA GLY A 329 41.40 -28.25 9.28
C GLY A 329 40.71 -27.14 10.07
N SER A 330 39.51 -26.71 9.66
CA SER A 330 38.75 -25.60 10.24
C SER A 330 37.54 -26.04 11.08
N ALA A 331 37.42 -27.33 11.38
CA ALA A 331 36.26 -27.91 12.08
C ALA A 331 36.03 -27.33 13.49
N GLU A 332 37.06 -26.88 14.20
CA GLU A 332 36.94 -26.30 15.54
C GLU A 332 36.24 -24.92 15.55
N TYR A 333 36.24 -24.20 14.42
CA TYR A 333 35.63 -22.88 14.28
C TYR A 333 34.20 -22.96 13.72
N MET A 334 33.66 -24.17 13.55
CA MET A 334 32.38 -24.43 12.91
C MET A 334 31.38 -25.09 13.87
N THR A 335 30.14 -24.63 13.84
CA THR A 335 29.01 -25.28 14.52
C THR A 335 27.88 -25.57 13.54
N PHE A 336 27.20 -26.70 13.68
CA PHE A 336 25.95 -26.95 12.97
C PHE A 336 24.78 -26.32 13.72
N GLU A 337 23.98 -25.53 13.04
CA GLU A 337 22.80 -24.88 13.62
C GLU A 337 21.51 -25.39 12.96
N MET A 338 20.52 -25.77 13.76
CA MET A 338 19.28 -26.40 13.28
C MET A 338 18.08 -25.95 14.10
N LEU A 339 16.86 -26.05 13.56
CA LEU A 339 15.64 -25.78 14.35
C LEU A 339 15.35 -26.90 15.35
N GLU A 340 15.02 -26.53 16.58
CA GLU A 340 14.54 -27.44 17.62
C GLU A 340 13.24 -28.12 17.18
N GLY A 341 13.14 -29.44 17.41
CA GLY A 341 11.92 -30.22 17.17
C GLY A 341 11.55 -30.49 15.71
N MET A 342 12.31 -29.99 14.72
CA MET A 342 12.00 -30.15 13.30
C MET A 342 12.59 -31.44 12.71
N ALA A 343 13.92 -31.58 12.72
CA ALA A 343 14.64 -32.70 12.07
C ALA A 343 15.57 -33.40 13.06
N ASP A 344 15.00 -33.94 14.13
CA ASP A 344 15.73 -34.48 15.28
C ASP A 344 16.77 -35.55 14.94
N HIS A 345 16.48 -36.36 13.92
CA HIS A 345 17.38 -37.41 13.47
C HIS A 345 18.68 -36.86 12.87
N VAL A 346 18.64 -35.69 12.23
CA VAL A 346 19.80 -35.08 11.56
C VAL A 346 20.80 -34.57 12.60
N TRP A 347 20.34 -33.79 13.58
CA TRP A 347 21.24 -33.23 14.59
C TRP A 347 21.81 -34.33 15.50
N ARG A 348 21.04 -35.38 15.80
CA ARG A 348 21.54 -36.54 16.56
C ARG A 348 22.66 -37.26 15.82
N ALA A 349 22.54 -37.42 14.50
CA ALA A 349 23.61 -37.99 13.68
C ALA A 349 24.86 -37.10 13.71
N GLN A 350 24.73 -35.78 13.63
CA GLN A 350 25.87 -34.86 13.73
C GLN A 350 26.54 -34.92 15.12
N SER A 351 25.75 -35.01 16.18
CA SER A 351 26.26 -35.19 17.55
C SER A 351 27.03 -36.51 17.71
N GLN A 352 26.55 -37.61 17.12
CA GLN A 352 27.27 -38.89 17.10
C GLN A 352 28.60 -38.85 16.35
N LEU A 353 28.74 -37.96 15.36
CA LEU A 353 30.00 -37.71 14.66
C LEU A 353 30.98 -36.82 15.46
N GLY A 354 30.60 -36.40 16.67
CA GLY A 354 31.39 -35.52 17.54
C GLY A 354 31.33 -34.05 17.16
N ASN A 355 30.40 -33.64 16.30
CA ASN A 355 30.28 -32.25 15.87
C ASN A 355 29.49 -31.40 16.88
N HIS A 356 29.85 -30.13 17.00
CA HIS A 356 29.12 -29.17 17.83
C HIS A 356 27.79 -28.77 17.17
N VAL A 357 26.70 -28.95 17.90
CA VAL A 357 25.33 -28.66 17.45
C VAL A 357 24.71 -27.59 18.34
N ILE A 358 24.08 -26.59 17.73
CA ILE A 358 23.25 -25.59 18.39
C ILE A 358 21.84 -25.68 17.82
N LEU A 359 20.83 -25.80 18.68
CA LEU A 359 19.44 -25.80 18.25
C LEU A 359 18.81 -24.43 18.50
N TYR A 360 18.18 -23.88 17.47
CA TYR A 360 17.37 -22.67 17.54
C TYR A 360 16.05 -23.02 18.20
N ALA A 361 15.86 -22.53 19.43
CA ALA A 361 14.78 -22.87 20.32
C ALA A 361 13.84 -21.67 20.48
N PRO A 362 12.74 -21.58 19.71
CA PRO A 362 11.77 -20.52 19.89
C PRO A 362 10.97 -20.78 21.17
N VAL A 363 10.91 -19.78 22.04
CA VAL A 363 10.18 -19.84 23.30
C VAL A 363 9.08 -18.77 23.32
N VAL A 364 7.96 -19.08 23.96
CA VAL A 364 6.86 -18.13 24.12
C VAL A 364 6.11 -18.38 25.42
N LYS A 365 5.70 -17.31 26.09
CA LYS A 365 4.72 -17.37 27.20
C LYS A 365 3.38 -17.90 26.69
N ASP A 366 2.65 -18.61 27.55
CA ASP A 366 1.34 -19.17 27.20
C ASP A 366 0.34 -18.09 26.73
N GLU A 367 0.40 -16.89 27.29
CA GLU A 367 -0.45 -15.75 26.93
C GLU A 367 -0.23 -15.26 25.48
N HIS A 368 0.99 -15.43 24.95
CA HIS A 368 1.37 -15.02 23.59
C HIS A 368 1.46 -16.19 22.61
N PHE A 369 1.06 -17.40 23.01
CA PHE A 369 1.19 -18.60 22.17
C PHE A 369 0.52 -18.44 20.81
N LEU A 370 -0.66 -17.81 20.75
CA LEU A 370 -1.35 -17.59 19.48
C LEU A 370 -0.53 -16.69 18.54
N ASN A 371 0.19 -15.70 19.07
CA ASN A 371 1.07 -14.83 18.27
C ASN A 371 2.25 -15.61 17.67
N ALA A 372 2.70 -16.68 18.33
CA ALA A 372 3.76 -17.54 17.82
C ALA A 372 3.28 -18.54 16.73
N VAL A 373 1.96 -18.67 16.53
CA VAL A 373 1.42 -19.55 15.48
C VAL A 373 1.69 -18.98 14.08
N SER A 374 1.67 -17.66 13.90
CA SER A 374 2.03 -17.02 12.62
C SER A 374 3.51 -17.28 12.25
N TYR A 375 4.41 -17.25 13.25
CA TYR A 375 5.79 -17.69 13.09
C TYR A 375 5.88 -19.15 12.64
N LEU A 376 5.07 -20.04 13.24
CA LEU A 376 5.06 -21.45 12.88
C LEU A 376 4.54 -21.68 11.45
N VAL A 377 3.51 -20.94 11.03
CA VAL A 377 2.98 -20.98 9.66
C VAL A 377 4.06 -20.59 8.65
N ARG A 378 4.76 -19.47 8.86
CA ARG A 378 5.88 -19.05 8.00
C ARG A 378 6.96 -20.13 7.94
N ARG A 379 7.37 -20.66 9.09
CA ARG A 379 8.40 -21.72 9.17
C ARG A 379 7.94 -23.02 8.53
N MET A 380 6.67 -23.36 8.61
CA MET A 380 6.12 -24.50 7.89
C MET A 380 6.17 -24.27 6.38
N ASP A 381 5.76 -23.10 5.91
CA ASP A 381 5.72 -22.83 4.47
C ASP A 381 7.12 -22.79 3.86
N GLU A 382 8.05 -22.06 4.49
CA GLU A 382 9.48 -22.01 4.14
C GLU A 382 10.08 -23.41 3.94
N ASN A 383 9.70 -24.37 4.80
CA ASN A 383 10.31 -25.69 4.87
C ASN A 383 9.52 -26.81 4.15
N THR A 384 8.36 -26.48 3.56
CA THR A 384 7.49 -27.46 2.88
C THR A 384 7.26 -27.16 1.40
N ALA A 385 8.02 -26.24 0.82
CA ALA A 385 8.03 -26.03 -0.63
C ALA A 385 8.48 -27.31 -1.38
N PRO A 386 7.99 -27.58 -2.61
CA PRO A 386 8.27 -28.83 -3.32
C PRO A 386 9.76 -29.13 -3.53
N ASP A 387 10.55 -28.07 -3.69
CA ASP A 387 11.99 -28.05 -3.92
C ASP A 387 12.82 -27.93 -2.62
N ASN A 388 12.18 -27.83 -1.46
CA ASN A 388 12.86 -27.81 -0.16
C ASN A 388 13.20 -29.23 0.32
N PHE A 389 14.40 -29.40 0.88
CA PHE A 389 14.87 -30.67 1.45
C PHE A 389 13.95 -31.24 2.53
N LEU A 390 13.42 -30.40 3.44
CA LEU A 390 12.65 -30.89 4.59
C LEU A 390 11.36 -31.61 4.19
N THR A 391 10.73 -31.18 3.08
CA THR A 391 9.60 -31.85 2.42
C THR A 391 9.84 -33.34 2.20
N HIS A 392 11.09 -33.71 1.88
CA HIS A 392 11.49 -35.05 1.46
C HIS A 392 12.18 -35.86 2.58
N SER A 393 12.52 -35.23 3.71
CA SER A 393 13.43 -35.78 4.73
C SER A 393 12.92 -37.02 5.48
N PHE A 394 11.62 -37.10 5.79
CA PHE A 394 11.07 -38.11 6.71
C PHE A 394 11.21 -39.56 6.23
N ASN A 395 11.28 -39.79 4.91
CA ASN A 395 11.40 -41.14 4.30
C ASN A 395 12.55 -41.20 3.27
N LEU A 396 13.51 -40.27 3.36
CA LEU A 396 14.59 -40.18 2.39
C LEU A 396 15.49 -41.42 2.44
N LYS A 397 15.63 -42.13 1.31
CA LYS A 397 16.47 -43.32 1.18
C LYS A 397 17.41 -43.21 -0.03
N PRO A 398 18.70 -43.57 0.11
CA PRO A 398 19.63 -43.61 -1.03
C PRO A 398 19.08 -44.45 -2.19
N GLY A 399 19.35 -44.01 -3.43
CA GLY A 399 18.96 -44.72 -4.65
C GLY A 399 17.49 -44.56 -5.07
N THR A 400 16.66 -43.86 -4.29
CA THR A 400 15.28 -43.49 -4.67
C THR A 400 15.27 -42.28 -5.61
N ASP A 401 14.16 -42.07 -6.32
CA ASP A 401 14.01 -40.89 -7.22
C ASP A 401 14.09 -39.57 -6.45
N THR A 402 13.51 -39.51 -5.25
CA THR A 402 13.62 -38.35 -4.36
C THR A 402 15.07 -38.08 -3.95
N TRP A 403 15.86 -39.14 -3.67
CA TRP A 403 17.28 -38.98 -3.40
C TRP A 403 18.04 -38.46 -4.63
N ARG A 404 17.80 -39.04 -5.81
CA ARG A 404 18.41 -38.59 -7.07
C ARG A 404 18.05 -37.14 -7.38
N PHE A 405 16.81 -36.73 -7.15
CA PHE A 405 16.36 -35.35 -7.31
C PHE A 405 17.18 -34.38 -6.43
N LEU A 406 17.26 -34.64 -5.13
CA LEU A 406 18.02 -33.80 -4.20
C LEU A 406 19.53 -33.84 -4.48
N GLN A 407 20.06 -35.01 -4.87
CA GLN A 407 21.45 -35.16 -5.29
C GLN A 407 21.74 -34.31 -6.53
N ASN A 408 20.91 -34.40 -7.57
CA ASN A 408 21.06 -33.61 -8.79
C ASN A 408 20.99 -32.11 -8.50
N GLN A 409 20.05 -31.68 -7.66
CA GLN A 409 19.93 -30.28 -7.22
C GLN A 409 21.23 -29.80 -6.54
N PHE A 410 21.82 -30.61 -5.66
CA PHE A 410 23.10 -30.29 -5.02
C PHE A 410 24.26 -30.26 -6.04
N GLU A 411 24.36 -31.24 -6.92
CA GLU A 411 25.42 -31.31 -7.95
C GLU A 411 25.35 -30.13 -8.92
N GLU A 412 24.14 -29.70 -9.29
CA GLU A 412 23.92 -28.52 -10.12
C GLU A 412 24.34 -27.24 -9.39
N ALA A 413 23.89 -27.06 -8.15
CA ALA A 413 24.32 -25.94 -7.31
C ALA A 413 25.84 -25.89 -7.14
N TYR A 414 26.48 -27.05 -6.92
CA TYR A 414 27.93 -27.16 -6.80
C TYR A 414 28.66 -26.77 -8.10
N LYS A 415 28.16 -27.14 -9.27
CA LYS A 415 28.73 -26.74 -10.57
C LYS A 415 28.61 -25.24 -10.81
N MET A 416 27.54 -24.61 -10.32
CA MET A 416 27.26 -23.19 -10.52
C MET A 416 27.97 -22.26 -9.52
N LYS A 417 28.36 -22.76 -8.34
CA LYS A 417 28.79 -21.93 -7.20
C LYS A 417 29.90 -20.91 -7.53
N ASP A 418 30.79 -21.22 -8.48
CA ASP A 418 31.94 -20.38 -8.84
C ASP A 418 31.66 -19.39 -9.98
N VAL A 419 30.51 -19.49 -10.64
CA VAL A 419 30.16 -18.68 -11.82
C VAL A 419 28.94 -17.79 -11.62
N ILE A 420 28.24 -17.92 -10.48
CA ILE A 420 27.10 -17.06 -10.15
C ILE A 420 27.56 -15.63 -9.90
N THR A 421 26.72 -14.66 -10.29
CA THR A 421 26.97 -13.25 -9.98
C THR A 421 26.64 -12.96 -8.51
N HIS A 422 27.46 -12.11 -7.88
CA HIS A 422 27.26 -11.58 -6.53
C HIS A 422 26.84 -10.10 -6.55
N ILE A 423 26.54 -9.56 -7.73
CA ILE A 423 26.08 -8.19 -7.89
C ILE A 423 24.63 -8.10 -7.35
N PRO A 424 24.34 -7.13 -6.44
CA PRO A 424 22.98 -6.87 -5.98
C PRO A 424 22.03 -6.55 -7.13
N THR A 425 20.78 -7.01 -7.01
CA THR A 425 19.74 -6.67 -8.00
C THR A 425 19.13 -5.29 -7.75
N ARG A 426 19.14 -4.82 -6.50
CA ARG A 426 18.70 -3.48 -6.10
C ARG A 426 19.81 -2.47 -6.34
N THR A 427 19.73 -1.77 -7.47
CA THR A 427 20.80 -0.86 -7.94
C THR A 427 20.32 0.57 -8.21
N GLN A 428 19.09 0.91 -7.82
CA GLN A 428 18.54 2.24 -8.08
C GLN A 428 19.45 3.32 -7.43
N ASN A 429 19.81 4.33 -8.22
CA ASN A 429 20.62 5.45 -7.75
C ASN A 429 20.06 6.77 -8.28
N ARG A 430 19.36 7.50 -7.41
CA ARG A 430 18.77 8.82 -7.70
C ARG A 430 19.80 9.95 -7.75
N LEU A 431 21.07 9.72 -7.42
CA LEU A 431 22.16 10.67 -7.67
C LEU A 431 22.54 10.74 -9.15
N HIS A 432 22.21 9.71 -9.94
CA HIS A 432 22.39 9.73 -11.38
C HIS A 432 21.20 10.38 -12.07
N ARG A 433 21.44 10.87 -13.29
CA ARG A 433 20.37 11.43 -14.13
C ARG A 433 19.30 10.36 -14.37
N TYR A 434 18.04 10.80 -14.37
CA TYR A 434 16.90 9.95 -14.71
C TYR A 434 17.11 9.28 -16.07
N THR A 435 16.79 7.98 -16.16
CA THR A 435 16.86 7.23 -17.41
C THR A 435 15.54 7.38 -18.16
N PRO A 436 15.51 8.04 -19.34
CA PRO A 436 14.26 8.26 -20.06
C PRO A 436 13.58 6.96 -20.48
N VAL A 437 12.27 6.91 -20.35
CA VAL A 437 11.42 5.80 -20.80
C VAL A 437 10.82 6.17 -22.16
N PRO A 438 10.98 5.33 -23.20
CA PRO A 438 10.39 5.60 -24.51
C PRO A 438 8.85 5.46 -24.49
N PRO A 439 8.13 6.11 -25.43
CA PRO A 439 6.69 5.91 -25.61
C PRO A 439 6.32 4.42 -25.74
N ALA A 440 5.23 4.03 -25.07
CA ALA A 440 4.75 2.66 -25.05
C ALA A 440 3.22 2.59 -24.95
N ASP A 441 2.64 1.53 -25.52
CA ASP A 441 1.18 1.31 -25.50
C ASP A 441 0.70 0.45 -24.32
N VAL A 442 1.65 -0.05 -23.51
CA VAL A 442 1.35 -0.82 -22.30
C VAL A 442 1.81 -0.02 -21.10
N MET A 443 0.89 0.18 -20.16
CA MET A 443 1.18 0.90 -18.92
C MET A 443 2.14 0.08 -18.04
N LYS A 444 3.23 0.72 -17.64
CA LYS A 444 4.11 0.27 -16.56
C LYS A 444 4.26 1.42 -15.58
N ASN A 445 3.79 1.23 -14.35
CA ASN A 445 3.89 2.25 -13.31
C ASN A 445 5.36 2.59 -13.03
N GLU A 446 5.61 3.86 -12.80
CA GLU A 446 6.90 4.38 -12.37
C GLU A 446 7.27 3.80 -10.98
N PRO A 447 8.44 3.17 -10.82
CA PRO A 447 8.86 2.69 -9.52
C PRO A 447 9.22 3.87 -8.59
N ASP A 448 8.73 3.77 -7.36
CA ASP A 448 9.09 4.69 -6.28
C ASP A 448 10.60 4.63 -5.98
N THR A 449 11.08 5.61 -5.22
CA THR A 449 12.46 5.62 -4.74
C THR A 449 12.68 4.54 -3.69
N ASP A 450 13.67 3.69 -3.93
CA ASP A 450 14.13 2.66 -2.99
C ASP A 450 15.05 3.31 -1.95
N PHE A 451 14.46 3.82 -0.87
CA PHE A 451 15.21 4.52 0.18
C PHE A 451 16.12 3.59 0.99
N ASP A 452 15.98 2.27 0.88
CA ASP A 452 16.84 1.30 1.58
C ASP A 452 18.30 1.40 1.09
N LEU A 453 18.50 1.96 -0.11
CA LEU A 453 19.81 2.20 -0.69
C LEU A 453 20.42 3.54 -0.21
N ALA A 454 21.64 3.48 0.34
CA ALA A 454 22.32 4.63 0.96
C ALA A 454 22.48 5.84 0.02
N GLN A 455 22.70 5.61 -1.28
CA GLN A 455 22.77 6.68 -2.29
C GLN A 455 21.46 7.47 -2.42
N ASN A 456 20.31 6.83 -2.19
CA ASN A 456 19.01 7.50 -2.27
C ASN A 456 18.73 8.30 -0.99
N GLN A 457 19.27 7.87 0.15
CA GLN A 457 19.26 8.66 1.39
C GLN A 457 20.15 9.90 1.27
N GLU A 458 21.31 9.78 0.61
CA GLU A 458 22.17 10.92 0.27
C GLU A 458 21.49 11.90 -0.67
N TRP A 459 20.79 11.39 -1.68
CA TRP A 459 19.99 12.21 -2.57
C TRP A 459 18.94 13.05 -1.81
N VAL A 460 18.27 12.49 -0.79
CA VAL A 460 17.35 13.26 0.07
C VAL A 460 18.06 14.37 0.85
N ARG A 461 19.26 14.12 1.38
CA ARG A 461 20.06 15.16 2.04
C ARG A 461 20.39 16.31 1.09
N ASN A 462 20.70 16.02 -0.16
CA ASN A 462 20.95 17.02 -1.20
C ASN A 462 19.69 17.84 -1.55
N ILE A 463 18.51 17.21 -1.56
CA ILE A 463 17.23 17.94 -1.70
C ILE A 463 17.07 18.94 -0.56
N PHE A 464 17.30 18.52 0.68
CA PHE A 464 17.13 19.39 1.85
C PHE A 464 18.13 20.54 1.86
N ALA A 465 19.40 20.28 1.51
CA ALA A 465 20.42 21.30 1.38
C ALA A 465 20.05 22.38 0.33
N LYS A 466 19.35 21.99 -0.75
CA LYS A 466 18.90 22.92 -1.80
C LYS A 466 17.64 23.71 -1.40
N TRP A 467 16.67 23.05 -0.78
CA TRP A 467 15.31 23.57 -0.62
C TRP A 467 15.00 24.16 0.75
N LYS A 468 15.71 23.77 1.82
CA LYS A 468 15.52 24.37 3.14
C LYS A 468 16.13 25.77 3.17
N LYS A 469 15.28 26.79 3.10
CA LYS A 469 15.69 28.20 3.15
C LYS A 469 15.82 28.71 4.58
N SER A 470 16.54 29.80 4.73
CA SER A 470 16.72 30.59 5.94
C SER A 470 16.11 32.00 5.77
N PRO A 471 15.89 32.76 6.86
CA PRO A 471 15.44 34.15 6.76
C PRO A 471 16.40 35.09 6.01
N ALA A 472 17.66 34.68 5.81
CA ALA A 472 18.65 35.45 5.06
C ALA A 472 18.52 35.28 3.53
N ASP A 473 17.80 34.25 3.08
CA ASP A 473 17.58 34.00 1.66
C ASP A 473 16.53 34.95 1.09
N SER A 474 16.80 35.50 -0.11
CA SER A 474 15.81 36.31 -0.83
C SER A 474 14.80 35.42 -1.54
N PRO A 475 13.47 35.61 -1.36
CA PRO A 475 12.47 34.78 -2.01
C PRO A 475 12.47 35.01 -3.53
N GLU A 476 12.47 33.92 -4.31
CA GLU A 476 12.30 33.97 -5.76
C GLU A 476 10.91 34.53 -6.12
N ILE A 477 10.83 35.35 -7.17
CA ILE A 477 9.57 35.88 -7.69
C ILE A 477 9.15 35.06 -8.91
N ILE A 478 8.10 34.26 -8.75
CA ILE A 478 7.44 33.54 -9.83
C ILE A 478 6.53 34.53 -10.59
N PRO A 479 6.75 34.74 -11.89
CA PRO A 479 5.94 35.66 -12.68
C PRO A 479 4.57 35.07 -13.01
N LEU A 480 3.64 35.93 -13.40
CA LEU A 480 2.38 35.54 -14.03
C LEU A 480 2.64 35.16 -15.48
N GLN A 481 2.09 34.04 -15.94
CA GLN A 481 2.08 33.65 -17.35
C GLN A 481 0.86 34.21 -18.08
N ILE A 482 1.06 34.74 -19.29
CA ILE A 482 0.01 35.11 -20.24
C ILE A 482 0.42 34.59 -21.62
N GLY A 483 -0.07 33.42 -22.02
CA GLY A 483 0.45 32.70 -23.18
C GLY A 483 1.94 32.39 -23.02
N ALA A 484 2.76 32.77 -24.01
CA ALA A 484 4.22 32.65 -23.93
C ALA A 484 4.91 33.77 -23.13
N GLU A 485 4.22 34.87 -22.85
CA GLU A 485 4.76 36.01 -22.11
C GLU A 485 4.68 35.78 -20.59
N THR A 486 5.58 36.45 -19.85
CA THR A 486 5.57 36.47 -18.39
C THR A 486 5.65 37.88 -17.84
N VAL A 487 4.86 38.18 -16.81
CA VAL A 487 4.77 39.51 -16.19
C VAL A 487 4.94 39.39 -14.68
N VAL A 488 5.78 40.24 -14.09
CA VAL A 488 5.84 40.37 -12.62
C VAL A 488 4.80 41.41 -12.21
N CYS A 489 3.81 40.98 -11.44
CA CYS A 489 2.72 41.85 -10.99
C CYS A 489 3.05 42.50 -9.64
N GLU A 490 2.45 43.66 -9.35
CA GLU A 490 2.56 44.29 -8.02
C GLU A 490 1.92 43.40 -6.94
N LYS A 491 0.74 42.85 -7.23
CA LYS A 491 0.02 41.94 -6.34
C LYS A 491 0.65 40.54 -6.41
N ARG A 492 1.27 40.12 -5.30
CA ARG A 492 1.96 38.83 -5.17
C ARG A 492 1.50 38.09 -3.92
N HIS A 493 1.44 36.77 -4.01
CA HIS A 493 1.21 35.88 -2.87
C HIS A 493 2.55 35.35 -2.33
N LYS A 494 2.75 35.44 -1.01
CA LYS A 494 3.95 34.91 -0.34
C LYS A 494 3.74 33.47 0.12
N TYR A 495 4.76 32.63 -0.03
CA TYR A 495 4.72 31.23 0.39
C TYR A 495 5.65 31.01 1.56
N MET A 496 5.07 30.81 2.74
CA MET A 496 5.80 30.61 3.98
C MET A 496 6.05 29.12 4.24
N ASP A 497 7.26 28.78 4.68
CA ASP A 497 7.58 27.44 5.17
C ASP A 497 6.96 27.25 6.56
N ARG A 498 5.97 26.35 6.64
CA ARG A 498 5.23 26.05 7.87
C ARG A 498 5.96 25.07 8.79
N CYS A 499 7.13 24.59 8.37
CA CYS A 499 7.93 23.62 9.11
C CYS A 499 9.05 24.29 9.91
N GLN A 500 9.12 25.62 9.91
CA GLN A 500 10.14 26.45 10.57
C GLN A 500 9.46 27.57 11.36
N ASP A 501 9.99 27.89 12.55
CA ASP A 501 9.43 28.94 13.42
C ASP A 501 9.81 30.37 12.98
N ASP A 502 10.87 30.53 12.18
CA ASP A 502 11.45 31.83 11.80
C ASP A 502 10.72 32.56 10.64
N GLU A 503 9.46 32.21 10.37
CA GLU A 503 8.64 32.77 9.27
C GLU A 503 9.41 32.88 7.93
N VAL A 504 9.99 31.77 7.47
CA VAL A 504 10.80 31.74 6.24
C VAL A 504 9.90 31.84 5.00
N CYS A 505 10.13 32.86 4.16
CA CYS A 505 9.46 32.99 2.87
C CYS A 505 10.23 32.24 1.77
N VAL A 506 9.65 31.17 1.23
CA VAL A 506 10.26 30.32 0.20
C VAL A 506 10.30 31.04 -1.15
N CYS A 507 9.17 31.63 -1.55
CA CYS A 507 9.01 32.38 -2.80
C CYS A 507 7.79 33.30 -2.76
N GLU A 508 7.64 34.14 -3.77
CA GLU A 508 6.44 34.91 -4.06
C GLU A 508 5.92 34.60 -5.46
N MET A 509 4.60 34.61 -5.69
CA MET A 509 4.02 34.40 -7.02
C MET A 509 3.07 35.52 -7.39
N SER A 510 3.21 36.05 -8.60
CA SER A 510 2.35 37.10 -9.16
C SER A 510 0.92 36.62 -9.35
N GLN A 511 -0.06 37.48 -9.05
CA GLN A 511 -1.48 37.17 -9.18
C GLN A 511 -2.11 37.88 -10.38
N ALA A 512 -2.87 37.13 -11.18
CA ALA A 512 -3.63 37.67 -12.29
C ALA A 512 -4.84 38.49 -11.80
N ASP A 513 -5.03 39.66 -12.38
CA ASP A 513 -6.29 40.42 -12.30
C ASP A 513 -7.32 39.94 -13.34
N ALA A 514 -8.53 40.52 -13.31
CA ALA A 514 -9.61 40.13 -14.21
C ALA A 514 -9.29 40.43 -15.70
N GLY A 515 -8.58 41.53 -15.99
CA GLY A 515 -8.19 41.88 -17.34
C GLY A 515 -7.19 40.89 -17.94
N GLN A 516 -6.20 40.50 -17.14
CA GLN A 516 -5.21 39.49 -17.51
C GLN A 516 -5.86 38.11 -17.68
N VAL A 517 -6.79 37.72 -16.81
CA VAL A 517 -7.56 36.47 -16.95
C VAL A 517 -8.34 36.44 -18.25
N MET A 518 -8.96 37.55 -18.68
CA MET A 518 -9.64 37.61 -19.99
C MET A 518 -8.66 37.41 -21.16
N LYS A 519 -7.46 38.00 -21.10
CA LYS A 519 -6.42 37.78 -22.13
C LYS A 519 -5.94 36.32 -22.16
N ILE A 520 -5.76 35.69 -20.99
CA ILE A 520 -5.39 34.27 -20.85
C ILE A 520 -6.46 33.37 -21.49
N LEU A 521 -7.74 33.64 -21.23
CA LEU A 521 -8.88 32.94 -21.81
C LEU A 521 -8.91 33.09 -23.34
N GLU A 522 -8.73 34.31 -23.85
CA GLU A 522 -8.71 34.59 -25.29
C GLU A 522 -7.60 33.81 -26.00
N ILE A 523 -6.40 33.73 -25.41
CA ILE A 523 -5.27 32.96 -25.96
C ILE A 523 -5.61 31.47 -25.99
N ALA A 524 -6.14 30.92 -24.89
CA ALA A 524 -6.52 29.51 -24.82
C ALA A 524 -7.63 29.16 -25.82
N GLU A 525 -8.59 30.06 -26.04
CA GLU A 525 -9.67 29.90 -26.99
C GLU A 525 -9.17 29.96 -28.44
N LYS A 526 -8.34 30.95 -28.79
CA LYS A 526 -7.79 31.11 -30.14
C LYS A 526 -6.79 30.01 -30.51
N ASP A 527 -6.08 29.44 -29.54
CA ASP A 527 -5.04 28.42 -29.74
C ASP A 527 -4.06 28.79 -30.88
N PRO A 528 -3.34 29.91 -30.74
CA PRO A 528 -2.43 30.40 -31.78
C PRO A 528 -1.29 29.41 -32.10
N ALA A 529 -0.94 28.54 -31.15
CA ALA A 529 0.05 27.49 -31.31
C ALA A 529 -0.48 26.25 -32.05
N GLY A 530 -1.79 26.15 -32.27
CA GLY A 530 -2.42 25.06 -33.02
C GLY A 530 -2.39 23.71 -32.32
N TRP A 531 -2.39 23.66 -30.98
CA TRP A 531 -2.36 22.40 -30.23
C TRP A 531 -3.53 21.47 -30.59
N ARG A 532 -4.72 22.03 -30.86
CA ARG A 532 -5.90 21.25 -31.28
C ARG A 532 -5.72 20.51 -32.60
N LYS A 533 -4.75 20.93 -33.43
CA LYS A 533 -4.44 20.31 -34.72
C LYS A 533 -3.41 19.19 -34.63
N THR A 534 -2.78 19.00 -33.46
CA THR A 534 -1.85 17.88 -33.25
C THR A 534 -2.59 16.55 -33.35
N THR A 535 -1.87 15.51 -33.75
CA THR A 535 -2.34 14.13 -33.77
C THR A 535 -2.22 13.51 -32.37
N LEU A 536 -3.00 12.45 -32.09
CA LEU A 536 -2.85 11.71 -30.84
C LEU A 536 -1.43 11.14 -30.67
N GLN A 537 -0.78 10.73 -31.76
CA GLN A 537 0.57 10.18 -31.73
C GLN A 537 1.64 11.22 -31.36
N GLU A 538 1.52 12.45 -31.87
CA GLU A 538 2.41 13.56 -31.47
C GLU A 538 2.24 13.87 -29.97
N ARG A 539 0.99 13.97 -29.51
CA ARG A 539 0.70 14.21 -28.09
C ARG A 539 1.20 13.09 -27.20
N HIS A 540 1.06 11.83 -27.62
CA HIS A 540 1.57 10.66 -26.91
C HIS A 540 3.09 10.74 -26.70
N LYS A 541 3.85 11.11 -27.75
CA LYS A 541 5.30 11.33 -27.63
C LYS A 541 5.63 12.47 -26.66
N ILE A 542 4.91 13.59 -26.74
CA ILE A 542 5.12 14.76 -25.87
C ILE A 542 4.81 14.42 -24.41
N MET A 543 3.72 13.69 -24.13
CA MET A 543 3.38 13.33 -22.75
C MET A 543 4.39 12.36 -22.12
N TYR A 544 4.96 11.44 -22.90
CA TYR A 544 6.07 10.61 -22.43
C TYR A 544 7.35 11.41 -22.17
N GLU A 545 7.65 12.41 -23.01
CA GLU A 545 8.77 13.31 -22.75
C GLU A 545 8.53 14.17 -21.49
N ALA A 546 7.30 14.66 -21.29
CA ALA A 546 6.92 15.35 -20.06
C ALA A 546 7.10 14.43 -18.83
N ALA A 547 6.69 13.16 -18.93
CA ALA A 547 6.91 12.16 -17.90
C ALA A 547 8.41 11.97 -17.57
N ASN A 548 9.27 11.94 -18.59
CA ASN A 548 10.71 11.84 -18.41
C ASN A 548 11.30 13.09 -17.73
N ARG A 549 10.85 14.29 -18.12
CA ARG A 549 11.22 15.56 -17.47
C ARG A 549 10.76 15.63 -16.01
N LEU A 550 9.56 15.15 -15.70
CA LEU A 550 9.08 14.99 -14.32
C LEU A 550 10.00 14.06 -13.52
N GLY A 551 10.45 12.95 -14.12
CA GLY A 551 11.43 12.03 -13.53
C GLY A 551 12.78 12.70 -13.23
N GLU A 552 13.28 13.55 -14.15
CA GLU A 552 14.48 14.37 -13.93
C GLU A 552 14.30 15.38 -12.79
N MET A 553 13.10 15.96 -12.68
CA MET A 553 12.76 16.98 -11.67
C MET A 553 12.29 16.40 -10.33
N ARG A 554 12.25 15.07 -10.17
CA ARG A 554 11.67 14.40 -9.00
C ARG A 554 12.14 14.98 -7.66
N GLY A 555 13.44 15.19 -7.50
CA GLY A 555 14.01 15.72 -6.26
C GLY A 555 13.58 17.17 -5.99
N ASP A 556 13.47 17.97 -7.04
CA ASP A 556 13.02 19.36 -6.93
C ASP A 556 11.52 19.48 -6.65
N LEU A 557 10.71 18.60 -7.23
CA LEU A 557 9.29 18.52 -6.93
C LEU A 557 9.06 18.13 -5.47
N ILE A 558 9.80 17.13 -4.96
CA ILE A 558 9.75 16.73 -3.54
C ILE A 558 10.19 17.89 -2.64
N GLY A 559 11.32 18.55 -2.94
CA GLY A 559 11.83 19.67 -2.15
C GLY A 559 10.86 20.86 -2.11
N CYS A 560 10.23 21.18 -3.24
CA CYS A 560 9.22 22.23 -3.33
C CYS A 560 7.97 21.86 -2.50
N MET A 561 7.49 20.61 -2.58
CA MET A 561 6.36 20.15 -1.77
C MET A 561 6.66 20.17 -0.27
N CYS A 562 7.88 19.80 0.15
CA CYS A 562 8.34 19.93 1.53
C CYS A 562 8.25 21.38 2.00
N ALA A 563 8.87 22.30 1.27
CA ALA A 563 8.97 23.71 1.65
C ALA A 563 7.60 24.46 1.60
N VAL A 564 6.78 24.18 0.60
CA VAL A 564 5.56 24.96 0.32
C VAL A 564 4.33 24.38 1.00
N THR A 565 4.21 23.05 1.04
CA THR A 565 3.00 22.36 1.54
C THR A 565 3.22 21.54 2.81
N GLY A 566 4.47 21.34 3.24
CA GLY A 566 4.78 20.54 4.42
C GLY A 566 4.57 19.04 4.21
N LYS A 567 4.59 18.58 2.95
CA LYS A 567 4.51 17.16 2.62
C LYS A 567 5.85 16.48 2.91
N THR A 568 5.83 15.32 3.56
CA THR A 568 7.05 14.53 3.83
C THR A 568 7.65 13.97 2.55
N VAL A 569 8.94 13.64 2.54
CA VAL A 569 9.64 13.06 1.39
C VAL A 569 8.94 11.83 0.83
N VAL A 570 8.53 10.89 1.69
CA VAL A 570 7.89 9.64 1.26
C VAL A 570 6.55 9.89 0.56
N GLU A 571 5.71 10.76 1.14
CA GLU A 571 4.43 11.17 0.53
C GLU A 571 4.62 11.98 -0.76
N GLY A 572 5.71 12.75 -0.87
CA GLY A 572 6.05 13.49 -2.09
C GLY A 572 6.57 12.59 -3.21
N ASP A 573 7.37 11.58 -2.88
CA ASP A 573 7.95 10.65 -3.85
C ASP A 573 6.88 9.83 -4.57
N VAL A 574 5.92 9.26 -3.83
CA VAL A 574 4.80 8.51 -4.42
C VAL A 574 3.92 9.40 -5.28
N GLU A 575 3.78 10.68 -4.93
CA GLU A 575 3.00 11.63 -5.72
C GLU A 575 3.70 12.00 -7.04
N VAL A 576 5.03 12.12 -7.06
CA VAL A 576 5.75 12.32 -8.32
C VAL A 576 5.58 11.09 -9.23
N SER A 577 5.64 9.87 -8.67
CA SER A 577 5.35 8.64 -9.42
C SER A 577 3.93 8.66 -10.01
N GLU A 578 2.92 9.05 -9.24
CA GLU A 578 1.53 9.17 -9.71
C GLU A 578 1.38 10.21 -10.85
N GLY A 579 2.05 11.36 -10.76
CA GLY A 579 2.09 12.36 -11.83
C GLY A 579 2.73 11.85 -13.13
N ILE A 580 3.85 11.13 -13.02
CA ILE A 580 4.51 10.46 -14.15
C ILE A 580 3.59 9.43 -14.78
N ASP A 581 2.88 8.66 -13.95
CA ASP A 581 1.96 7.63 -14.41
C ASP A 581 0.77 8.22 -15.19
N TYR A 582 0.16 9.32 -14.72
CA TYR A 582 -0.88 10.01 -15.48
C TYR A 582 -0.39 10.45 -16.87
N ALA A 583 0.81 11.04 -16.94
CA ALA A 583 1.41 11.49 -18.19
C ALA A 583 1.59 10.33 -19.20
N ARG A 584 2.01 9.16 -18.73
CA ARG A 584 2.17 7.96 -19.57
C ARG A 584 0.83 7.33 -19.95
N PHE A 585 -0.11 7.27 -19.01
CA PHE A 585 -1.32 6.46 -19.15
C PHE A 585 -2.37 7.06 -20.07
N TYR A 586 -2.64 8.36 -19.97
CA TYR A 586 -3.86 8.92 -20.56
C TYR A 586 -3.87 8.97 -22.09
N THR A 587 -2.73 9.25 -22.72
CA THR A 587 -2.64 9.18 -24.19
C THR A 587 -2.73 7.75 -24.70
N THR A 588 -2.24 6.78 -23.93
CA THR A 588 -2.42 5.34 -24.20
C THR A 588 -3.89 4.94 -24.07
N SER A 589 -4.58 5.37 -23.01
CA SER A 589 -6.03 5.10 -22.85
C SER A 589 -6.88 5.68 -23.98
N MET A 590 -6.50 6.86 -24.51
CA MET A 590 -7.20 7.49 -25.62
C MET A 590 -7.10 6.72 -26.95
N LYS A 591 -6.05 5.91 -27.15
CA LYS A 591 -5.92 5.08 -28.36
C LYS A 591 -7.06 4.09 -28.50
N GLN A 592 -7.56 3.55 -27.38
CA GLN A 592 -8.71 2.63 -27.36
C GLN A 592 -9.97 3.22 -28.00
N PHE A 593 -10.15 4.54 -27.92
CA PHE A 593 -11.26 5.25 -28.54
C PHE A 593 -10.92 5.70 -29.96
N ALA A 594 -9.69 6.19 -30.19
CA ALA A 594 -9.26 6.68 -31.49
C ALA A 594 -9.16 5.58 -32.57
N GLU A 595 -9.00 4.32 -32.16
CA GLU A 595 -8.94 3.15 -33.04
C GLU A 595 -10.34 2.61 -33.43
N LEU A 596 -11.42 3.15 -32.85
CA LEU A 596 -12.78 2.75 -33.22
C LEU A 596 -13.08 3.16 -34.68
N PRO A 597 -13.50 2.23 -35.54
CA PRO A 597 -13.51 2.44 -37.00
C PRO A 597 -14.54 3.49 -37.45
N ASP A 598 -15.71 3.54 -36.82
CA ASP A 598 -16.87 4.33 -37.24
C ASP A 598 -17.14 5.56 -36.35
N VAL A 599 -16.15 5.95 -35.53
CA VAL A 599 -16.27 7.04 -34.55
C VAL A 599 -15.25 8.14 -34.84
N ASP A 600 -15.70 9.40 -34.78
CA ASP A 600 -14.85 10.58 -34.83
C ASP A 600 -14.65 11.17 -33.43
N ILE A 601 -13.43 11.62 -33.15
CA ILE A 601 -13.03 12.25 -31.88
C ILE A 601 -12.48 13.64 -32.17
N ALA A 602 -13.04 14.66 -31.52
CA ALA A 602 -12.60 16.04 -31.62
C ALA A 602 -12.35 16.67 -30.23
N PRO A 603 -11.40 17.61 -30.10
CA PRO A 603 -11.25 18.39 -28.87
C PRO A 603 -12.54 19.13 -28.51
N LYS A 604 -12.83 19.30 -27.21
CA LYS A 604 -13.92 20.14 -26.70
C LYS A 604 -13.62 21.62 -26.85
N GLY A 605 -12.39 22.05 -26.61
CA GLY A 605 -12.01 23.46 -26.59
C GLY A 605 -10.98 23.77 -25.51
N THR A 606 -11.32 24.66 -24.58
CA THR A 606 -10.49 24.98 -23.41
C THR A 606 -11.02 24.27 -22.17
N ILE A 607 -10.14 23.60 -21.43
CA ILE A 607 -10.46 22.92 -20.18
C ILE A 607 -9.83 23.70 -19.02
N LEU A 608 -10.66 23.98 -18.01
CA LEU A 608 -10.20 24.60 -16.78
C LEU A 608 -9.94 23.50 -15.74
N VAL A 609 -8.72 23.43 -15.24
CA VAL A 609 -8.33 22.51 -14.16
C VAL A 609 -8.19 23.31 -12.87
N ILE A 610 -8.98 22.99 -11.86
CA ILE A 610 -8.91 23.57 -10.51
C ILE A 610 -8.45 22.46 -9.56
N SER A 611 -7.20 22.53 -9.12
CA SER A 611 -6.56 21.45 -8.34
C SER A 611 -6.42 21.79 -6.84
N PRO A 612 -6.28 20.78 -5.97
CA PRO A 612 -6.20 20.97 -4.52
C PRO A 612 -4.74 21.18 -4.09
N TRP A 613 -4.55 21.39 -2.79
CA TRP A 613 -3.22 21.62 -2.19
C TRP A 613 -2.61 20.35 -1.59
N ASN A 614 -3.42 19.32 -1.31
CA ASN A 614 -2.98 18.13 -0.59
C ASN A 614 -2.26 17.12 -1.46
N PHE A 615 -2.56 17.12 -2.77
CA PHE A 615 -1.78 16.48 -3.83
C PHE A 615 -1.48 17.55 -4.89
N PRO A 616 -0.51 18.45 -4.60
CA PRO A 616 -0.24 19.63 -5.41
C PRO A 616 0.54 19.34 -6.71
N CYS A 617 0.98 18.09 -6.92
CA CYS A 617 1.73 17.63 -8.07
C CYS A 617 0.90 16.65 -8.92
N ALA A 618 0.47 15.51 -8.37
CA ALA A 618 -0.16 14.44 -9.16
C ALA A 618 -1.53 14.83 -9.71
N ILE A 619 -2.44 15.33 -8.86
CA ILE A 619 -3.80 15.68 -9.26
C ILE A 619 -3.84 16.77 -10.34
N PRO A 620 -3.12 17.90 -10.22
CA PRO A 620 -3.08 18.87 -11.30
C PRO A 620 -2.45 18.32 -12.59
N ILE A 621 -1.39 17.50 -12.49
CA ILE A 621 -0.82 16.82 -13.66
C ILE A 621 -1.87 15.93 -14.33
N GLY A 622 -2.61 15.14 -13.55
CA GLY A 622 -3.68 14.29 -14.06
C GLY A 622 -4.75 15.08 -14.82
N GLY A 623 -5.21 16.21 -14.27
CA GLY A 623 -6.17 17.10 -14.95
C GLY A 623 -5.60 17.72 -16.23
N ILE A 624 -4.34 18.19 -16.20
CA ILE A 624 -3.65 18.74 -17.36
C ILE A 624 -3.56 17.71 -18.47
N VAL A 625 -3.01 16.53 -18.17
CA VAL A 625 -2.77 15.49 -19.16
C VAL A 625 -4.10 14.98 -19.72
N ALA A 626 -5.13 14.81 -18.89
CA ALA A 626 -6.45 14.40 -19.36
C ALA A 626 -7.04 15.39 -20.38
N GLY A 627 -6.85 16.69 -20.17
CA GLY A 627 -7.27 17.72 -21.12
C GLY A 627 -6.41 17.74 -22.38
N LEU A 628 -5.09 17.78 -22.22
CA LEU A 628 -4.14 17.86 -23.33
C LEU A 628 -4.20 16.62 -24.23
N ALA A 629 -4.38 15.41 -23.68
CA ALA A 629 -4.42 14.15 -24.45
C ALA A 629 -5.52 14.14 -25.53
N GLY A 630 -6.66 14.77 -25.25
CA GLY A 630 -7.76 14.98 -26.20
C GLY A 630 -7.54 16.11 -27.22
N GLY A 631 -6.40 16.80 -27.17
CA GLY A 631 -6.08 17.96 -28.01
C GLY A 631 -6.62 19.29 -27.49
N ASN A 632 -7.14 19.37 -26.26
CA ASN A 632 -7.65 20.61 -25.70
C ASN A 632 -6.54 21.55 -25.23
N THR A 633 -6.80 22.85 -25.18
CA THR A 633 -5.96 23.78 -24.39
C THR A 633 -6.39 23.72 -22.93
N VAL A 634 -5.47 23.96 -22.01
CA VAL A 634 -5.67 23.84 -20.56
C VAL A 634 -5.24 25.13 -19.85
N ILE A 635 -6.13 25.60 -18.98
CA ILE A 635 -5.79 26.60 -17.96
C ILE A 635 -5.79 25.88 -16.62
N LEU A 636 -4.64 25.84 -15.95
CA LEU A 636 -4.52 25.34 -14.59
C LEU A 636 -4.63 26.51 -13.60
N LYS A 637 -5.63 26.43 -12.72
CA LYS A 637 -5.73 27.22 -11.50
C LYS A 637 -5.45 26.29 -10.30
N PRO A 638 -4.22 26.21 -9.80
CA PRO A 638 -3.94 25.39 -8.64
C PRO A 638 -4.49 26.03 -7.35
N ALA A 639 -4.59 25.25 -6.28
CA ALA A 639 -4.80 25.82 -4.95
C ALA A 639 -3.72 26.87 -4.68
N THR A 640 -4.12 28.08 -4.29
CA THR A 640 -3.19 29.22 -4.19
C THR A 640 -2.05 28.93 -3.23
N VAL A 641 -2.28 28.14 -2.16
CA VAL A 641 -1.26 27.78 -1.16
C VAL A 641 -0.20 26.79 -1.66
N ALA A 642 -0.37 26.20 -2.86
CA ALA A 642 0.50 25.17 -3.41
C ALA A 642 0.98 25.45 -4.84
N ALA A 643 0.65 26.61 -5.40
CA ALA A 643 0.92 26.94 -6.79
C ALA A 643 2.40 26.91 -7.24
N PRO A 644 3.43 27.14 -6.39
CA PRO A 644 4.82 27.01 -6.80
C PRO A 644 5.18 25.61 -7.28
N VAL A 645 4.55 24.56 -6.71
CA VAL A 645 4.71 23.18 -7.19
C VAL A 645 4.17 23.05 -8.60
N ALA A 646 3.03 23.69 -8.88
CA ALA A 646 2.42 23.72 -10.21
C ALA A 646 3.24 24.45 -11.25
N TRP A 647 3.79 25.61 -10.88
CA TRP A 647 4.74 26.32 -11.72
C TRP A 647 5.97 25.46 -12.04
N LEU A 648 6.48 24.74 -11.04
CA LEU A 648 7.65 23.90 -11.18
C LEU A 648 7.41 22.74 -12.16
N PHE A 649 6.36 21.94 -11.99
CA PHE A 649 6.10 20.83 -12.93
C PHE A 649 5.65 21.31 -14.31
N ALA A 650 5.02 22.49 -14.44
CA ALA A 650 4.56 22.98 -15.74
C ALA A 650 5.73 23.21 -16.71
N LYS A 651 6.91 23.57 -16.19
CA LYS A 651 8.15 23.62 -16.97
C LYS A 651 8.47 22.29 -17.64
N ALA A 652 8.24 21.16 -16.98
CA ALA A 652 8.45 19.83 -17.57
C ALA A 652 7.59 19.62 -18.83
N PHE A 653 6.36 20.15 -18.85
CA PHE A 653 5.47 20.07 -20.02
C PHE A 653 5.91 21.02 -21.14
N TRP A 654 6.27 22.25 -20.79
CA TRP A 654 6.75 23.23 -21.79
C TRP A 654 8.05 22.76 -22.45
N ASP A 655 9.00 22.26 -21.65
CA ASP A 655 10.28 21.74 -22.13
C ASP A 655 10.13 20.44 -22.93
N ALA A 656 9.04 19.69 -22.71
CA ALA A 656 8.68 18.51 -23.51
C ALA A 656 8.02 18.84 -24.85
N GLY A 657 7.62 20.10 -25.06
CA GLY A 657 7.03 20.58 -26.31
C GLY A 657 5.54 20.93 -26.25
N VAL A 658 4.92 21.00 -25.06
CA VAL A 658 3.58 21.59 -24.92
C VAL A 658 3.70 23.11 -25.05
N PRO A 659 3.01 23.76 -26.01
CA PRO A 659 3.05 25.22 -26.14
C PRO A 659 2.55 25.92 -24.87
N LYS A 660 3.19 27.04 -24.49
CA LYS A 660 2.79 27.83 -23.31
C LYS A 660 1.39 28.42 -23.45
N GLU A 661 0.94 28.67 -24.67
CA GLU A 661 -0.42 29.11 -25.00
C GLU A 661 -1.45 27.98 -24.79
N ALA A 662 -1.02 26.72 -24.95
CA ALA A 662 -1.86 25.54 -24.76
C ALA A 662 -1.91 25.09 -23.30
N LEU A 663 -0.89 25.38 -22.48
CA LEU A 663 -0.89 25.13 -21.04
C LEU A 663 -0.49 26.41 -20.28
N GLN A 664 -1.49 27.04 -19.66
CA GLN A 664 -1.33 28.26 -18.87
C GLN A 664 -1.57 27.99 -17.38
N VAL A 665 -0.64 28.42 -16.51
CA VAL A 665 -0.74 28.26 -15.04
C VAL A 665 -0.93 29.60 -14.37
N ILE A 666 -2.01 29.76 -13.62
CA ILE A 666 -2.36 31.06 -13.00
C ILE A 666 -2.80 30.92 -11.55
N ILE A 667 -2.43 31.91 -10.74
CA ILE A 667 -3.14 32.21 -9.49
C ILE A 667 -3.84 33.55 -9.62
N THR A 668 -4.98 33.67 -8.95
CA THR A 668 -5.83 34.85 -9.05
C THR A 668 -6.63 35.01 -7.77
N ASP A 669 -7.31 36.16 -7.62
CA ASP A 669 -8.21 36.42 -6.51
C ASP A 669 -9.65 35.95 -6.81
N ARG A 670 -10.59 36.23 -5.90
CA ARG A 670 -11.96 35.73 -6.01
C ARG A 670 -12.74 36.37 -7.17
N GLU A 671 -12.50 37.65 -7.47
CA GLU A 671 -13.25 38.36 -8.52
C GLU A 671 -12.84 37.83 -9.88
N ALA A 672 -11.53 37.72 -10.13
CA ALA A 672 -11.01 37.17 -11.37
C ALA A 672 -11.20 35.65 -11.50
N LEU A 673 -11.25 34.90 -10.38
CA LEU A 673 -11.68 33.50 -10.40
C LEU A 673 -13.13 33.34 -10.86
N LYS A 674 -14.04 34.24 -10.45
CA LYS A 674 -15.43 34.21 -10.91
C LYS A 674 -15.49 34.34 -12.42
N VAL A 675 -14.77 35.34 -12.97
CA VAL A 675 -14.63 35.54 -14.43
C VAL A 675 -14.15 34.26 -15.12
N LEU A 676 -13.12 33.60 -14.58
CA LEU A 676 -12.58 32.36 -15.12
C LEU A 676 -13.59 31.21 -15.13
N THR A 677 -14.32 30.99 -14.03
CA THR A 677 -15.25 29.86 -13.87
C THR A 677 -16.56 30.01 -14.65
N THR A 678 -16.96 31.24 -15.00
CA THR A 678 -18.18 31.52 -15.77
C THR A 678 -17.90 31.86 -17.24
N ALA A 679 -16.65 31.73 -17.69
CA ALA A 679 -16.27 32.11 -19.06
C ALA A 679 -16.82 31.11 -20.10
N PRO A 680 -17.53 31.57 -21.14
CA PRO A 680 -18.03 30.70 -22.22
C PRO A 680 -16.94 29.96 -23.01
N ALA A 681 -15.71 30.48 -22.99
CA ALA A 681 -14.54 29.84 -23.60
C ALA A 681 -14.19 28.50 -22.92
N VAL A 682 -14.50 28.34 -21.63
CA VAL A 682 -14.28 27.10 -20.88
C VAL A 682 -15.38 26.10 -21.22
N LYS A 683 -14.98 24.95 -21.79
CA LYS A 683 -15.91 23.91 -22.27
C LYS A 683 -16.07 22.73 -21.31
N HIS A 684 -15.18 22.62 -20.32
CA HIS A 684 -15.27 21.65 -19.22
C HIS A 684 -14.43 22.16 -18.05
N ILE A 685 -14.92 21.96 -16.82
CA ILE A 685 -14.17 22.19 -15.59
C ILE A 685 -13.82 20.84 -14.93
N ILE A 686 -12.53 20.59 -14.71
CA ILE A 686 -12.04 19.51 -13.84
C ILE A 686 -11.76 20.13 -12.47
N LEU A 687 -12.43 19.67 -11.43
CA LEU A 687 -12.22 20.13 -10.06
C LEU A 687 -11.78 18.97 -9.18
N THR A 688 -10.80 19.22 -8.32
CA THR A 688 -10.64 18.43 -7.10
C THR A 688 -10.55 19.36 -5.91
N GLY A 689 -11.46 19.21 -4.95
CA GLY A 689 -11.59 20.15 -3.84
C GLY A 689 -12.80 19.89 -2.95
N GLY A 690 -13.24 20.92 -2.23
CA GLY A 690 -14.37 20.80 -1.31
C GLY A 690 -15.72 20.67 -2.04
N THR A 691 -16.64 19.91 -1.45
CA THR A 691 -18.02 19.74 -1.94
C THR A 691 -18.72 21.08 -2.15
N ASP A 692 -18.58 22.02 -1.20
CA ASP A 692 -19.16 23.37 -1.31
C ASP A 692 -18.63 24.14 -2.52
N THR A 693 -17.35 23.93 -2.90
CA THR A 693 -16.77 24.56 -4.09
C THR A 693 -17.37 23.98 -5.37
N ALA A 694 -17.54 22.66 -5.46
CA ALA A 694 -18.18 22.01 -6.60
C ALA A 694 -19.60 22.52 -6.81
N GLN A 695 -20.40 22.57 -5.73
CA GLN A 695 -21.76 23.10 -5.75
C GLN A 695 -21.82 24.56 -6.19
N ASN A 696 -20.91 25.40 -5.69
CA ASN A 696 -20.88 26.82 -6.06
C ASN A 696 -20.52 27.03 -7.53
N ILE A 697 -19.58 26.25 -8.07
CA ILE A 697 -19.23 26.29 -9.50
C ILE A 697 -20.44 25.85 -10.34
N ALA A 698 -21.04 24.70 -9.99
CA ALA A 698 -22.21 24.18 -10.70
C ALA A 698 -23.37 25.17 -10.71
N ARG A 699 -23.66 25.86 -9.59
CA ARG A 699 -24.74 26.86 -9.53
C ARG A 699 -24.41 28.14 -10.30
N SER A 700 -23.13 28.53 -10.36
CA SER A 700 -22.71 29.77 -11.03
C SER A 700 -22.62 29.61 -12.55
N ASN A 701 -22.41 28.40 -13.04
CA ASN A 701 -22.31 28.09 -14.46
C ASN A 701 -22.90 26.68 -14.76
N PRO A 702 -24.24 26.53 -14.67
CA PRO A 702 -24.89 25.21 -14.61
C PRO A 702 -24.84 24.42 -15.91
N ALA A 703 -24.65 25.08 -17.06
CA ALA A 703 -24.57 24.42 -18.35
C ALA A 703 -23.16 23.89 -18.68
N THR A 704 -22.10 24.41 -18.04
CA THR A 704 -20.73 23.92 -18.29
C THR A 704 -20.50 22.59 -17.57
N PRO A 705 -20.08 21.52 -18.26
CA PRO A 705 -19.78 20.24 -17.64
C PRO A 705 -18.72 20.36 -16.53
N LEU A 706 -19.01 19.75 -15.39
CA LEU A 706 -18.13 19.68 -14.23
C LEU A 706 -17.83 18.21 -13.92
N SER A 707 -16.56 17.83 -14.02
CA SER A 707 -16.04 16.59 -13.44
C SER A 707 -15.36 16.97 -12.13
N ALA A 708 -16.01 16.67 -11.00
CA ALA A 708 -15.43 17.01 -9.69
C ALA A 708 -15.27 15.79 -8.80
N GLU A 709 -14.04 15.57 -8.35
CA GLU A 709 -13.74 14.68 -7.23
C GLU A 709 -13.76 15.52 -5.94
N THR A 710 -14.60 15.16 -4.99
CA THR A 710 -14.69 15.90 -3.71
C THR A 710 -14.36 15.02 -2.51
N GLY A 711 -14.64 15.53 -1.31
CA GLY A 711 -14.24 14.91 -0.06
C GLY A 711 -14.78 13.50 0.18
N GLY A 712 -14.30 12.92 1.27
CA GLY A 712 -14.69 11.59 1.73
C GLY A 712 -14.79 11.54 3.25
N LYS A 713 -15.78 10.79 3.74
CA LYS A 713 -15.83 10.35 5.14
C LYS A 713 -15.54 8.85 5.22
N ASN A 714 -14.29 8.51 4.94
CA ASN A 714 -13.92 7.12 4.67
C ASN A 714 -13.80 6.29 5.95
N ALA A 715 -14.10 5.01 5.80
CA ALA A 715 -14.17 4.06 6.91
C ALA A 715 -13.42 2.76 6.62
N ILE A 716 -12.73 2.25 7.65
CA ILE A 716 -12.28 0.86 7.72
C ILE A 716 -13.19 0.12 8.71
N ILE A 717 -13.75 -1.02 8.28
CA ILE A 717 -14.46 -1.96 9.15
C ILE A 717 -13.50 -3.08 9.55
N LEU A 718 -13.31 -3.27 10.86
CA LEU A 718 -12.56 -4.38 11.43
C LEU A 718 -13.52 -5.36 12.11
N THR A 719 -13.63 -6.56 11.57
CA THR A 719 -14.44 -7.63 12.16
C THR A 719 -13.60 -8.47 13.14
N ALA A 720 -14.25 -9.32 13.93
CA ALA A 720 -13.57 -10.28 14.80
C ALA A 720 -12.71 -11.31 14.04
N SER A 721 -12.89 -11.41 12.72
CA SER A 721 -12.15 -12.29 11.81
C SER A 721 -10.92 -11.63 11.19
N GLY A 722 -10.63 -10.37 11.51
CA GLY A 722 -9.45 -9.66 10.99
C GLY A 722 -8.15 -9.99 11.71
N ASP A 723 -7.03 -9.94 10.98
CA ASP A 723 -5.69 -9.89 11.56
C ASP A 723 -5.50 -8.55 12.25
N ARG A 724 -5.43 -8.55 13.57
CA ARG A 724 -5.50 -7.32 14.37
C ARG A 724 -4.25 -6.47 14.22
N ASP A 725 -3.08 -7.11 14.17
CA ASP A 725 -1.80 -6.40 14.10
C ASP A 725 -1.65 -5.75 12.72
N HIS A 726 -1.97 -6.49 11.65
CA HIS A 726 -1.97 -5.94 10.29
C HIS A 726 -3.06 -4.87 10.10
N ALA A 727 -4.25 -5.07 10.69
CA ALA A 727 -5.30 -4.05 10.67
C ALA A 727 -4.83 -2.75 11.31
N ILE A 728 -4.18 -2.79 12.48
CA ILE A 728 -3.66 -1.59 13.14
C ILE A 728 -2.65 -0.87 12.24
N MET A 729 -1.70 -1.58 11.62
CA MET A 729 -0.75 -0.99 10.66
C MET A 729 -1.46 -0.25 9.53
N ASN A 730 -2.44 -0.90 8.90
CA ASN A 730 -3.22 -0.35 7.80
C ASN A 730 -4.05 0.87 8.22
N ILE A 731 -4.63 0.83 9.43
CA ILE A 731 -5.44 1.90 10.00
C ILE A 731 -4.59 3.13 10.28
N VAL A 732 -3.46 2.99 11.01
CA VAL A 732 -2.62 4.15 11.38
C VAL A 732 -2.00 4.81 10.15
N ALA A 733 -1.53 4.02 9.18
CA ALA A 733 -1.02 4.54 7.92
C ALA A 733 -2.10 5.30 7.14
N SER A 734 -3.32 4.76 7.07
CA SER A 734 -4.44 5.39 6.36
C SER A 734 -4.99 6.63 7.07
N ALA A 735 -4.93 6.68 8.40
CA ALA A 735 -5.48 7.78 9.18
C ALA A 735 -4.53 8.98 9.28
N PHE A 736 -3.22 8.72 9.37
CA PHE A 736 -2.24 9.75 9.75
C PHE A 736 -1.22 10.09 8.65
N GLY A 737 -1.11 9.28 7.59
CA GLY A 737 -0.30 9.61 6.42
C GLY A 737 -0.68 10.98 5.83
N ASN A 738 0.31 11.78 5.45
CA ASN A 738 0.15 13.19 5.07
C ASN A 738 -0.66 14.03 6.08
N ALA A 739 -0.48 13.75 7.38
CA ALA A 739 -1.25 14.34 8.49
C ALA A 739 -2.78 14.18 8.34
N GLY A 740 -3.24 13.06 7.77
CA GLY A 740 -4.66 12.81 7.53
C GLY A 740 -5.30 13.74 6.49
N GLN A 741 -4.50 14.50 5.74
CA GLN A 741 -4.95 15.45 4.71
C GLN A 741 -5.11 14.76 3.35
N LYS A 742 -5.73 13.59 3.32
CA LYS A 742 -6.07 12.88 2.08
C LYS A 742 -7.58 12.78 1.98
N CYS A 743 -8.12 12.99 0.78
CA CYS A 743 -9.53 12.72 0.52
C CYS A 743 -9.89 11.26 0.84
N SER A 744 -8.94 10.34 0.72
CA SER A 744 -9.04 8.91 1.03
C SER A 744 -8.68 8.53 2.48
N ALA A 745 -8.28 9.48 3.34
CA ALA A 745 -7.82 9.18 4.69
C ALA A 745 -8.89 8.43 5.52
N CYS A 746 -8.45 7.48 6.34
CA CYS A 746 -9.31 6.74 7.24
C CYS A 746 -9.71 7.63 8.43
N SER A 747 -10.88 8.25 8.32
CA SER A 747 -11.43 9.08 9.39
C SER A 747 -12.27 8.29 10.41
N LEU A 748 -12.81 7.14 9.99
CA LEU A 748 -13.66 6.29 10.81
C LEU A 748 -13.10 4.86 10.87
N LEU A 749 -12.95 4.35 12.08
CA LEU A 749 -12.69 2.94 12.32
C LEU A 749 -13.93 2.33 13.00
N LEU A 750 -14.61 1.43 12.30
CA LEU A 750 -15.75 0.69 12.85
C LEU A 750 -15.25 -0.68 13.29
N VAL A 751 -15.30 -0.96 14.59
CA VAL A 751 -14.72 -2.16 15.19
C VAL A 751 -15.82 -3.01 15.79
N GLU A 752 -15.84 -4.29 15.44
CA GLU A 752 -16.76 -5.24 16.06
C GLU A 752 -16.54 -5.32 17.57
N ARG A 753 -17.64 -5.40 18.33
CA ARG A 753 -17.70 -5.32 19.79
C ARG A 753 -16.63 -6.16 20.49
N SER A 754 -16.45 -7.41 20.09
CA SER A 754 -15.47 -8.32 20.72
C SER A 754 -14.02 -7.86 20.57
N VAL A 755 -13.71 -7.09 19.53
CA VAL A 755 -12.37 -6.49 19.30
C VAL A 755 -12.30 -5.10 19.94
N TYR A 756 -13.39 -4.33 19.84
CA TYR A 756 -13.51 -3.02 20.47
C TYR A 756 -13.33 -3.10 22.00
N GLU A 757 -13.93 -4.09 22.65
CA GLU A 757 -13.84 -4.29 24.11
C GLU A 757 -12.52 -4.96 24.55
N ASP A 758 -11.68 -5.42 23.61
CA ASP A 758 -10.39 -6.04 23.92
C ASP A 758 -9.35 -4.96 24.29
N LYS A 759 -8.91 -4.99 25.55
CA LYS A 759 -7.94 -4.04 26.09
C LYS A 759 -6.58 -4.10 25.39
N ASN A 760 -6.11 -5.29 25.01
CA ASN A 760 -4.85 -5.45 24.28
C ASN A 760 -4.94 -4.77 22.90
N PHE A 761 -6.07 -4.91 22.19
CA PHE A 761 -6.29 -4.20 20.93
C PHE A 761 -6.24 -2.67 21.10
N GLN A 762 -6.91 -2.14 22.13
CA GLN A 762 -6.87 -0.70 22.43
C GLN A 762 -5.45 -0.21 22.73
N ASP A 763 -4.70 -0.96 23.53
CA ASP A 763 -3.35 -0.59 23.95
C ASP A 763 -2.37 -0.65 22.77
N LYS A 764 -2.47 -1.64 21.88
CA LYS A 764 -1.68 -1.71 20.65
C LYS A 764 -1.99 -0.59 19.66
N LEU A 765 -3.27 -0.28 19.45
CA LEU A 765 -3.67 0.83 18.58
C LEU A 765 -3.13 2.16 19.12
N LYS A 766 -3.22 2.35 20.44
CA LYS A 766 -2.65 3.51 21.13
C LYS A 766 -1.13 3.56 20.92
N ASP A 767 -0.41 2.48 21.23
CA ASP A 767 1.05 2.41 21.13
C ASP A 767 1.52 2.72 19.71
N ALA A 768 0.91 2.07 18.70
CA ALA A 768 1.22 2.30 17.28
C ALA A 768 1.02 3.78 16.88
N ALA A 769 -0.12 4.38 17.26
CA ALA A 769 -0.42 5.78 16.95
C ALA A 769 0.53 6.75 17.66
N THR A 770 0.85 6.52 18.94
CA THR A 770 1.75 7.40 19.70
C THR A 770 3.23 7.25 19.33
N SER A 771 3.60 6.16 18.67
CA SER A 771 4.97 5.87 18.26
C SER A 771 5.35 6.45 16.90
N MET A 772 4.37 6.92 16.13
CA MET A 772 4.63 7.60 14.85
C MET A 772 5.52 8.82 15.06
N LYS A 773 6.50 8.99 14.16
CA LYS A 773 7.40 10.14 14.14
C LYS A 773 6.69 11.33 13.50
N VAL A 774 6.56 12.41 14.27
CA VAL A 774 5.77 13.61 13.91
C VAL A 774 6.64 14.84 14.07
N GLY A 775 6.65 15.73 13.07
CA GLY A 775 7.39 16.98 13.18
C GLY A 775 7.64 17.68 11.85
N SER A 776 8.65 18.54 11.85
CA SER A 776 9.13 19.26 10.66
C SER A 776 9.57 18.27 9.58
N VAL A 777 9.19 18.53 8.32
CA VAL A 777 9.59 17.71 7.17
C VAL A 777 11.10 17.72 6.91
N TRP A 778 11.81 18.71 7.47
CA TRP A 778 13.26 18.83 7.37
C TRP A 778 14.02 17.82 8.24
N ASN A 779 13.32 17.05 9.08
CA ASN A 779 13.82 15.77 9.58
C ASN A 779 13.20 14.66 8.71
N PRO A 780 13.99 13.94 7.89
CA PRO A 780 13.46 12.94 6.97
C PRO A 780 12.89 11.70 7.68
N GLY A 781 13.16 11.54 8.98
CA GLY A 781 12.58 10.49 9.82
C GLY A 781 11.11 10.71 10.19
N ASN A 782 10.57 11.93 10.02
CA ASN A 782 9.17 12.22 10.31
C ASN A 782 8.24 11.69 9.21
N VAL A 783 7.24 10.91 9.62
CA VAL A 783 6.22 10.32 8.74
C VAL A 783 4.89 11.07 8.78
N VAL A 784 4.68 11.89 9.82
CA VAL A 784 3.55 12.83 9.93
C VAL A 784 4.10 14.26 9.95
N GLY A 785 3.85 15.00 8.86
CA GLY A 785 4.24 16.40 8.72
C GLY A 785 3.23 17.39 9.31
N PRO A 786 3.41 18.71 9.07
CA PRO A 786 2.44 19.72 9.44
C PRO A 786 1.17 19.67 8.57
N MET A 787 0.09 20.20 9.13
CA MET A 787 -1.12 20.56 8.39
C MET A 787 -0.88 21.81 7.55
N ILE A 788 -1.59 21.95 6.43
CA ILE A 788 -1.49 23.13 5.55
C ILE A 788 -2.00 24.41 6.23
N THR A 789 -2.88 24.26 7.23
CA THR A 789 -3.52 25.35 7.97
C THR A 789 -3.72 24.98 9.44
N ASN A 790 -3.58 25.97 10.31
CA ASN A 790 -3.89 25.90 11.73
C ASN A 790 -5.29 26.48 12.07
N LYS A 791 -6.09 26.82 11.05
CA LYS A 791 -7.43 27.44 11.19
C LYS A 791 -8.55 26.54 10.63
N ASN A 792 -8.44 25.23 10.83
CA ASN A 792 -9.48 24.28 10.40
C ASN A 792 -10.56 24.14 11.47
N ASP A 793 -11.63 24.94 11.35
CA ASP A 793 -12.74 24.97 12.33
C ASP A 793 -13.43 23.61 12.51
N LYS A 794 -13.55 22.82 11.43
CA LYS A 794 -14.14 21.47 11.49
C LYS A 794 -13.30 20.56 12.37
N LEU A 795 -11.98 20.56 12.17
CA LEU A 795 -11.06 19.77 12.99
C LEU A 795 -11.05 20.25 14.44
N LEU A 796 -10.91 21.57 14.67
CA LEU A 796 -10.87 22.14 16.03
C LEU A 796 -12.13 21.80 16.83
N LYS A 797 -13.31 21.87 16.22
CA LYS A 797 -14.56 21.42 16.84
C LYS A 797 -14.55 19.92 17.15
N ALA A 798 -14.02 19.09 16.26
CA ALA A 798 -13.92 17.66 16.50
C ALA A 798 -12.92 17.29 17.61
N LEU A 799 -12.01 18.19 18.01
CA LEU A 799 -11.13 18.02 19.16
C LEU A 799 -11.85 18.24 20.51
N GLU A 800 -13.12 18.61 20.51
CA GLU A 800 -13.95 18.61 21.72
C GLU A 800 -14.60 17.22 21.89
N LEU A 801 -14.72 16.75 23.13
CA LEU A 801 -15.41 15.48 23.44
C LEU A 801 -16.91 15.71 23.60
N GLU A 802 -17.70 14.91 22.89
CA GLU A 802 -19.15 14.83 23.08
C GLU A 802 -19.52 13.72 24.09
N LYS A 803 -20.81 13.66 24.48
CA LYS A 803 -21.30 12.68 25.45
C LYS A 803 -21.03 11.24 25.00
N GLY A 804 -20.28 10.50 25.82
CA GLY A 804 -19.93 9.09 25.57
C GLY A 804 -18.60 8.90 24.83
N GLU A 805 -17.97 9.99 24.41
CA GLU A 805 -16.63 9.97 23.81
C GLU A 805 -15.54 10.08 24.87
N SER A 806 -14.37 9.52 24.56
CA SER A 806 -13.14 9.65 25.34
C SER A 806 -11.91 9.67 24.44
N TRP A 807 -10.77 10.16 24.94
CA TRP A 807 -9.52 10.07 24.21
C TRP A 807 -8.82 8.73 24.47
N LEU A 808 -8.57 7.97 23.40
CA LEU A 808 -7.54 6.91 23.45
C LEU A 808 -6.15 7.54 23.31
N VAL A 809 -6.02 8.50 22.39
CA VAL A 809 -4.86 9.39 22.21
C VAL A 809 -5.35 10.83 22.13
N PRO A 810 -5.07 11.69 23.13
CA PRO A 810 -5.55 13.08 23.14
C PRO A 810 -4.78 13.96 22.14
N PRO A 811 -5.40 15.03 21.64
CA PRO A 811 -4.74 15.94 20.70
C PRO A 811 -3.55 16.66 21.35
N ARG A 812 -2.44 16.73 20.62
CA ARG A 812 -1.22 17.43 21.05
C ARG A 812 -0.55 18.14 19.88
N PHE A 813 -0.53 19.47 19.94
CA PHE A 813 0.24 20.30 19.00
C PHE A 813 1.71 20.34 19.41
N LEU A 814 2.62 20.16 18.46
CA LEU A 814 4.06 20.03 18.71
C LEU A 814 4.86 21.31 18.43
N ASP A 815 4.30 22.20 17.64
CA ASP A 815 4.91 23.45 17.23
C ASP A 815 4.20 24.65 17.86
N LYS A 816 4.91 25.79 17.93
CA LYS A 816 4.40 27.03 18.50
C LYS A 816 3.16 27.56 17.76
N HIS A 817 3.13 27.35 16.45
CA HIS A 817 2.12 27.89 15.54
C HIS A 817 0.94 26.92 15.29
N LYS A 818 0.94 25.74 15.91
CA LYS A 818 -0.12 24.73 15.85
C LYS A 818 -0.39 24.16 14.45
N TYR A 819 0.63 24.09 13.59
CA TYR A 819 0.53 23.36 12.32
C TYR A 819 0.76 21.85 12.50
N VAL A 820 1.55 21.43 13.48
CA VAL A 820 1.93 20.03 13.70
C VAL A 820 1.05 19.42 14.79
N LEU A 821 -0.01 18.73 14.39
CA LEU A 821 -0.86 17.95 15.29
C LEU A 821 -0.40 16.48 15.29
N ALA A 822 -0.05 15.94 16.46
CA ALA A 822 0.23 14.51 16.62
C ALA A 822 -1.03 13.65 16.36
N PRO A 823 -0.86 12.37 15.96
CA PRO A 823 -1.96 11.42 15.81
C PRO A 823 -2.93 11.47 16.98
N THR A 824 -4.21 11.68 16.66
CA THR A 824 -5.28 11.86 17.64
C THR A 824 -6.32 10.76 17.46
N VAL A 825 -6.69 10.05 18.52
CA VAL A 825 -7.63 8.92 18.46
C VAL A 825 -8.76 9.13 19.47
N LYS A 826 -9.95 9.36 18.92
CA LYS A 826 -11.20 9.51 19.67
C LYS A 826 -11.94 8.18 19.73
N TRP A 827 -12.33 7.77 20.93
CA TRP A 827 -12.98 6.50 21.22
C TRP A 827 -14.42 6.70 21.68
N GLY A 828 -15.33 5.79 21.32
CA GLY A 828 -16.73 5.86 21.76
C GLY A 828 -17.63 6.72 20.89
N VAL A 829 -17.19 7.04 19.67
CA VAL A 829 -17.94 7.83 18.69
C VAL A 829 -19.19 7.07 18.25
N ARG A 830 -20.31 7.77 18.13
CA ARG A 830 -21.63 7.25 17.73
C ARG A 830 -22.12 7.95 16.46
N PRO A 831 -23.08 7.36 15.72
CA PRO A 831 -23.57 7.92 14.46
C PRO A 831 -24.10 9.37 14.52
N GLY A 832 -24.57 9.80 15.69
CA GLY A 832 -25.07 11.17 15.91
C GLY A 832 -23.98 12.20 16.23
N ASN A 833 -22.75 11.79 16.53
CA ASN A 833 -21.67 12.72 16.88
C ASN A 833 -21.14 13.47 15.65
N TYR A 834 -20.59 14.66 15.87
CA TYR A 834 -20.07 15.52 14.82
C TYR A 834 -18.94 14.83 14.04
N SER A 835 -17.98 14.22 14.75
CA SER A 835 -16.84 13.56 14.11
C SER A 835 -17.20 12.28 13.35
N PHE A 836 -18.41 11.73 13.53
CA PHE A 836 -18.91 10.64 12.69
C PHE A 836 -19.31 11.11 11.30
N ARG A 837 -19.98 12.27 11.19
CA ARG A 837 -20.57 12.74 9.92
C ARG A 837 -19.70 13.73 9.16
N THR A 838 -18.80 14.43 9.85
CA THR A 838 -18.04 15.53 9.24
C THR A 838 -16.65 15.10 8.79
N GLU A 839 -16.29 15.39 7.54
CA GLU A 839 -14.92 15.31 7.04
C GLU A 839 -14.02 16.35 7.73
N LEU A 840 -12.89 15.90 8.29
CA LEU A 840 -12.04 16.73 9.17
C LEU A 840 -10.74 17.20 8.51
N PHE A 841 -10.17 16.45 7.57
CA PHE A 841 -8.92 16.80 6.88
C PHE A 841 -7.75 17.11 7.86
N GLY A 842 -7.51 16.20 8.80
CA GLY A 842 -6.43 16.29 9.80
C GLY A 842 -6.14 14.92 10.43
N PRO A 843 -5.09 14.80 11.25
CA PRO A 843 -4.60 13.51 11.75
C PRO A 843 -5.43 13.00 12.94
N MET A 844 -6.73 12.77 12.71
CA MET A 844 -7.70 12.37 13.71
C MET A 844 -8.51 11.14 13.26
N LEU A 845 -8.46 10.09 14.08
CA LEU A 845 -9.23 8.87 13.91
C LEU A 845 -10.40 8.81 14.90
N SER A 846 -11.62 8.56 14.40
CA SER A 846 -12.82 8.35 15.22
C SER A 846 -13.19 6.86 15.25
N VAL A 847 -13.22 6.26 16.44
CA VAL A 847 -13.49 4.82 16.62
C VAL A 847 -14.90 4.56 17.12
N VAL A 848 -15.62 3.71 16.38
CA VAL A 848 -17.03 3.37 16.54
C VAL A 848 -17.16 1.88 16.84
N CYS A 849 -17.94 1.52 17.85
CA CYS A 849 -18.28 0.12 18.13
C CYS A 849 -19.45 -0.33 17.24
N ILE A 850 -19.35 -1.52 16.66
CA ILE A 850 -20.43 -2.19 15.92
C ILE A 850 -20.67 -3.61 16.46
N GLU A 851 -21.88 -4.15 16.30
CA GLU A 851 -22.23 -5.51 16.71
C GLU A 851 -21.74 -6.56 15.70
N ASN A 852 -21.78 -6.23 14.42
CA ASN A 852 -21.42 -7.13 13.33
C ASN A 852 -21.17 -6.36 12.02
N LEU A 853 -20.68 -7.06 11.01
CA LEU A 853 -20.39 -6.50 9.68
C LEU A 853 -21.60 -5.80 9.03
N GLN A 854 -22.81 -6.36 9.13
CA GLN A 854 -24.00 -5.77 8.50
C GLN A 854 -24.26 -4.36 9.06
N GLN A 855 -24.24 -4.20 10.38
CA GLN A 855 -24.37 -2.88 10.99
C GLN A 855 -23.25 -1.94 10.52
N GLY A 856 -22.02 -2.44 10.39
CA GLY A 856 -20.90 -1.67 9.84
C GLY A 856 -21.18 -1.16 8.43
N ILE A 857 -21.66 -2.03 7.53
CA ILE A 857 -22.05 -1.68 6.16
C ILE A 857 -23.16 -0.62 6.17
N ASP A 858 -24.21 -0.83 6.96
CA ASP A 858 -25.35 0.09 7.04
C ASP A 858 -24.90 1.49 7.50
N LEU A 859 -24.02 1.55 8.50
CA LEU A 859 -23.47 2.80 9.02
C LEU A 859 -22.60 3.53 7.98
N VAL A 860 -21.71 2.83 7.29
CA VAL A 860 -20.89 3.45 6.23
C VAL A 860 -21.78 3.92 5.08
N ASN A 861 -22.76 3.11 4.67
CA ASN A 861 -23.69 3.45 3.60
C ASN A 861 -24.61 4.64 3.97
N SER A 862 -24.84 4.91 5.26
CA SER A 862 -25.61 6.06 5.74
C SER A 862 -24.90 7.42 5.60
N LEU A 863 -23.58 7.41 5.34
CA LEU A 863 -22.81 8.62 5.10
C LEU A 863 -23.16 9.23 3.73
N GLU A 864 -23.06 10.55 3.64
CA GLU A 864 -23.33 11.31 2.40
C GLU A 864 -22.24 11.09 1.33
N TYR A 865 -21.09 10.57 1.75
CA TYR A 865 -19.92 10.31 0.93
C TYR A 865 -19.76 8.82 0.61
N GLY A 866 -18.95 8.53 -0.42
CA GLY A 866 -18.68 7.17 -0.89
C GLY A 866 -17.39 7.11 -1.71
N LEU A 867 -16.28 7.58 -1.15
CA LEU A 867 -14.99 7.62 -1.85
C LEU A 867 -14.19 6.32 -1.64
N THR A 868 -13.57 6.15 -0.48
CA THR A 868 -12.85 4.91 -0.13
C THR A 868 -13.51 4.17 1.05
N SER A 869 -13.42 2.85 1.05
CA SER A 869 -13.78 2.04 2.21
C SER A 869 -12.88 0.80 2.29
N GLY A 870 -12.56 0.39 3.52
CA GLY A 870 -11.74 -0.79 3.79
C GLY A 870 -12.47 -1.84 4.63
N LEU A 871 -12.13 -3.11 4.41
CA LEU A 871 -12.48 -4.23 5.27
C LEU A 871 -11.22 -4.95 5.74
N GLN A 872 -11.13 -5.18 7.05
CA GLN A 872 -10.11 -6.01 7.67
C GLN A 872 -10.81 -7.29 8.19
N SER A 873 -10.77 -8.36 7.39
CA SER A 873 -11.36 -9.66 7.68
C SER A 873 -10.72 -10.78 6.85
N LEU A 874 -10.44 -11.91 7.49
CA LEU A 874 -9.98 -13.14 6.83
C LEU A 874 -11.14 -14.04 6.37
N ASP A 875 -12.39 -13.73 6.73
CA ASP A 875 -13.55 -14.53 6.32
C ASP A 875 -14.01 -14.15 4.91
N GLU A 876 -13.90 -15.07 3.96
CA GLU A 876 -14.25 -14.83 2.56
C GLU A 876 -15.75 -14.54 2.35
N GLY A 877 -16.61 -15.04 3.25
CA GLY A 877 -18.04 -14.73 3.23
C GLY A 877 -18.32 -13.29 3.66
N GLU A 878 -17.62 -12.81 4.68
CA GLU A 878 -17.63 -11.39 5.10
C GLU A 878 -17.10 -10.49 3.98
N GLN A 879 -15.99 -10.87 3.35
CA GLN A 879 -15.42 -10.15 2.20
C GLN A 879 -16.43 -10.05 1.05
N LYS A 880 -17.07 -11.15 0.68
CA LYS A 880 -18.09 -11.17 -0.38
C LYS A 880 -19.29 -10.28 -0.03
N LEU A 881 -19.86 -10.45 1.16
CA LEU A 881 -21.00 -9.62 1.63
C LEU A 881 -20.68 -8.13 1.56
N TRP A 882 -19.49 -7.75 2.03
CA TRP A 882 -19.04 -6.36 2.02
C TRP A 882 -18.81 -5.83 0.59
N LYS A 883 -18.09 -6.58 -0.27
CA LYS A 883 -17.89 -6.23 -1.69
C LYS A 883 -19.21 -5.98 -2.41
N ASP A 884 -20.24 -6.77 -2.13
CA ASP A 884 -21.52 -6.72 -2.82
C ASP A 884 -22.46 -5.62 -2.29
N SER A 885 -22.20 -5.08 -1.08
CA SER A 885 -23.13 -4.20 -0.38
C SER A 885 -22.62 -2.78 -0.10
N ILE A 886 -21.31 -2.57 -0.09
CA ILE A 886 -20.71 -1.29 0.30
C ILE A 886 -20.83 -0.25 -0.83
N MET A 887 -21.22 0.98 -0.48
CA MET A 887 -21.38 2.10 -1.41
C MET A 887 -20.18 3.04 -1.37
N ALA A 888 -19.05 2.60 -1.94
CA ALA A 888 -17.87 3.42 -2.16
C ALA A 888 -17.21 3.11 -3.50
N GLY A 889 -16.52 4.09 -4.08
CA GLY A 889 -15.90 3.94 -5.40
C GLY A 889 -14.62 3.11 -5.37
N ASN A 890 -13.83 3.18 -4.30
CA ASN A 890 -12.59 2.41 -4.14
C ASN A 890 -12.67 1.54 -2.88
N LEU A 891 -12.56 0.23 -3.07
CA LEU A 891 -12.68 -0.79 -2.04
C LEU A 891 -11.32 -1.44 -1.78
N TYR A 892 -10.99 -1.63 -0.51
CA TYR A 892 -9.72 -2.21 -0.09
C TYR A 892 -9.94 -3.32 0.95
N ILE A 893 -9.35 -4.50 0.73
CA ILE A 893 -9.50 -5.65 1.62
C ILE A 893 -8.13 -6.03 2.18
N ASN A 894 -8.04 -6.11 3.52
CA ASN A 894 -6.87 -6.49 4.30
C ASN A 894 -5.61 -5.61 4.06
N ARG A 895 -5.82 -4.39 3.57
CA ARG A 895 -4.80 -3.36 3.33
C ARG A 895 -5.28 -1.96 3.71
N GLY A 896 -4.39 -0.97 3.65
CA GLY A 896 -4.75 0.44 3.80
C GLY A 896 -5.65 0.96 2.68
N ILE A 897 -6.38 2.05 2.93
CA ILE A 897 -7.39 2.63 1.99
C ILE A 897 -6.88 3.87 1.22
N THR A 898 -5.57 4.12 1.26
CA THR A 898 -4.92 5.28 0.62
C THR A 898 -3.81 4.82 -0.34
N GLY A 899 -3.28 5.73 -1.15
CA GLY A 899 -2.20 5.42 -2.09
C GLY A 899 -2.70 4.63 -3.30
N ALA A 900 -3.83 5.05 -3.88
CA ALA A 900 -4.29 4.51 -5.15
C ALA A 900 -3.25 4.80 -6.24
N ILE A 901 -2.95 3.80 -7.06
CA ILE A 901 -1.97 3.87 -8.15
C ILE A 901 -2.73 3.86 -9.48
N VAL A 902 -2.35 4.75 -10.40
CA VAL A 902 -2.94 4.88 -11.74
C VAL A 902 -2.96 3.53 -12.44
N ASN A 903 -4.08 3.22 -13.13
CA ASN A 903 -4.35 1.94 -13.80
C ASN A 903 -4.41 0.69 -12.90
N ARG A 904 -3.95 0.75 -11.64
CA ARG A 904 -4.14 -0.32 -10.65
C ARG A 904 -5.45 -0.16 -9.91
N GLN A 905 -5.62 0.98 -9.24
CA GLN A 905 -6.86 1.31 -8.54
C GLN A 905 -7.37 2.67 -9.05
N PRO A 906 -7.93 2.76 -10.28
CA PRO A 906 -8.56 3.97 -10.76
C PRO A 906 -9.39 4.64 -9.67
N PHE A 907 -9.18 5.95 -9.48
CA PHE A 907 -9.59 6.64 -8.28
C PHE A 907 -10.78 7.56 -8.54
N GLY A 908 -11.81 7.42 -7.72
CA GLY A 908 -12.98 8.31 -7.75
C GLY A 908 -14.15 7.76 -6.96
N GLY A 909 -15.04 8.65 -6.53
CA GLY A 909 -16.10 8.31 -5.59
C GLY A 909 -17.49 8.05 -6.19
N MET A 910 -18.47 7.92 -5.31
CA MET A 910 -19.90 8.00 -5.60
C MET A 910 -20.60 8.88 -4.56
N LYS A 911 -21.90 9.14 -4.73
CA LYS A 911 -22.65 10.11 -3.90
C LYS A 911 -21.99 11.49 -3.97
N LEU A 912 -21.87 12.23 -2.86
CA LEU A 912 -21.23 13.56 -2.86
C LEU A 912 -19.73 13.53 -3.14
N SER A 913 -19.07 12.36 -3.11
CA SER A 913 -17.65 12.27 -3.43
C SER A 913 -17.35 12.47 -4.92
N ALA A 914 -18.35 12.42 -5.81
CA ALA A 914 -18.18 12.64 -7.24
C ALA A 914 -19.32 13.48 -7.83
N PHE A 915 -18.98 14.47 -8.65
CA PHE A 915 -19.90 15.24 -9.48
C PHE A 915 -19.61 14.98 -10.96
N GLY A 916 -20.68 15.00 -11.77
CA GLY A 916 -20.61 14.67 -13.19
C GLY A 916 -20.80 13.19 -13.45
N GLY A 917 -20.07 12.65 -14.43
CA GLY A 917 -20.20 11.25 -14.86
C GLY A 917 -19.71 10.21 -13.84
N GLY A 918 -18.97 10.62 -12.81
CA GLY A 918 -18.37 9.70 -11.83
C GLY A 918 -17.36 8.72 -12.46
N VAL A 919 -16.68 9.15 -13.52
CA VAL A 919 -15.64 8.39 -14.20
C VAL A 919 -14.31 8.64 -13.49
N LYS A 920 -13.58 7.58 -13.18
CA LYS A 920 -12.43 7.61 -12.28
C LYS A 920 -11.18 8.15 -12.96
N ALA A 921 -10.48 9.04 -12.26
CA ALA A 921 -9.13 9.43 -12.63
C ALA A 921 -8.20 8.21 -12.66
N GLY A 922 -7.30 8.17 -13.62
CA GLY A 922 -6.36 7.05 -13.81
C GLY A 922 -7.02 5.76 -14.28
N GLY A 923 -8.29 5.82 -14.68
CA GLY A 923 -9.04 4.74 -15.33
C GLY A 923 -9.12 4.90 -16.84
N PRO A 924 -9.45 3.83 -17.57
CA PRO A 924 -9.41 3.80 -19.03
C PRO A 924 -10.42 4.75 -19.71
N ASN A 925 -11.46 5.19 -19.00
CA ASN A 925 -12.53 6.00 -19.56
C ASN A 925 -12.39 7.51 -19.29
N TYR A 926 -11.44 7.92 -18.44
CA TYR A 926 -11.39 9.29 -17.95
C TYR A 926 -11.24 10.32 -19.07
N CYS A 927 -10.32 10.10 -20.01
CA CYS A 927 -10.06 11.03 -21.10
C CYS A 927 -11.22 11.20 -22.07
N ALA A 928 -12.09 10.19 -22.22
CA ALA A 928 -13.27 10.28 -23.08
C ALA A 928 -14.26 11.38 -22.59
N CYS A 929 -14.21 11.74 -21.31
CA CYS A 929 -15.03 12.82 -20.75
C CYS A 929 -14.67 14.22 -21.30
N PHE A 930 -13.47 14.36 -21.88
CA PHE A 930 -12.86 15.64 -22.25
C PHE A 930 -12.74 15.84 -23.77
N VAL A 931 -13.34 14.97 -24.55
CA VAL A 931 -13.44 15.06 -26.01
C VAL A 931 -14.90 15.00 -26.45
N ASN A 932 -15.17 15.46 -27.66
CA ASN A 932 -16.42 15.21 -28.35
C ASN A 932 -16.25 13.92 -29.15
N ILE A 933 -17.17 12.97 -28.96
CA ILE A 933 -17.19 11.69 -29.67
C ILE A 933 -18.52 11.60 -30.42
N ALA A 934 -18.47 11.30 -31.71
CA ALA A 934 -19.66 11.20 -32.56
C ALA A 934 -19.48 10.08 -33.60
N ASP A 935 -20.60 9.58 -34.14
CA ASP A 935 -20.55 8.66 -35.28
C ASP A 935 -20.01 9.37 -36.53
N LYS A 936 -19.15 8.69 -37.28
CA LYS A 936 -18.69 9.15 -38.59
C LYS A 936 -19.86 9.33 -39.55
N PRO A 937 -19.82 10.31 -40.46
CA PRO A 937 -20.79 10.40 -41.55
C PRO A 937 -20.88 9.09 -42.33
N GLY A 938 -22.08 8.52 -42.44
CA GLY A 938 -22.29 7.24 -43.11
C GLY A 938 -21.93 5.99 -42.28
N SER A 939 -21.69 6.13 -40.96
CA SER A 939 -21.42 5.02 -40.04
C SER A 939 -22.39 3.85 -40.26
N THR A 940 -21.82 2.68 -40.52
CA THR A 940 -22.53 1.43 -40.81
C THR A 940 -22.69 0.55 -39.58
N THR A 941 -22.16 0.99 -38.44
CA THR A 941 -22.24 0.28 -37.16
C THR A 941 -23.70 0.00 -36.78
N ASP A 942 -24.00 -1.29 -36.59
CA ASP A 942 -25.25 -1.75 -35.99
C ASP A 942 -25.15 -1.65 -34.47
N TYR A 943 -25.79 -0.63 -33.89
CA TYR A 943 -25.75 -0.37 -32.46
C TYR A 943 -26.34 -1.54 -31.64
N THR A 944 -27.25 -2.33 -32.21
CA THR A 944 -27.87 -3.45 -31.49
C THR A 944 -26.87 -4.56 -31.19
N GLN A 945 -25.96 -4.83 -32.13
CA GLN A 945 -24.87 -5.80 -31.95
C GLN A 945 -23.68 -5.17 -31.23
N SER A 946 -23.34 -3.92 -31.56
CA SER A 946 -22.20 -3.21 -30.96
C SER A 946 -22.35 -3.09 -29.45
N TYR A 947 -23.54 -2.73 -28.95
CA TYR A 947 -23.77 -2.58 -27.51
C TYR A 947 -23.65 -3.91 -26.77
N VAL A 948 -24.23 -4.99 -27.29
CA VAL A 948 -24.12 -6.33 -26.68
C VAL A 948 -22.66 -6.76 -26.62
N LYS A 949 -21.93 -6.61 -27.74
CA LYS A 949 -20.51 -6.96 -27.81
C LYS A 949 -19.67 -6.15 -26.83
N ALA A 950 -19.86 -4.83 -26.78
CA ALA A 950 -19.11 -3.96 -25.87
C ALA A 950 -19.40 -4.28 -24.39
N TYR A 951 -20.65 -4.60 -24.05
CA TYR A 951 -21.00 -5.01 -22.70
C TYR A 951 -20.25 -6.28 -22.28
N GLU A 952 -20.34 -7.35 -23.08
CA GLU A 952 -19.62 -8.60 -22.81
C GLU A 952 -18.10 -8.41 -22.78
N GLN A 953 -17.56 -7.58 -23.68
CA GLN A 953 -16.13 -7.39 -23.86
C GLN A 953 -15.50 -6.32 -22.96
N GLU A 954 -16.25 -5.53 -22.21
CA GLU A 954 -15.67 -4.50 -21.33
C GLU A 954 -16.38 -4.40 -19.98
N PHE A 955 -17.72 -4.39 -19.99
CA PHE A 955 -18.50 -3.95 -18.84
C PHE A 955 -19.07 -5.08 -17.98
N ALA A 956 -19.18 -6.31 -18.50
CA ALA A 956 -19.85 -7.43 -17.84
C ALA A 956 -19.05 -8.08 -16.70
N HIS A 957 -17.72 -7.95 -16.71
CA HIS A 957 -16.83 -8.71 -15.81
C HIS A 957 -15.77 -7.83 -15.16
N ALA A 958 -15.48 -8.10 -13.89
CA ALA A 958 -14.34 -7.53 -13.19
C ALA A 958 -13.01 -7.98 -13.84
N ARG A 959 -12.01 -7.10 -13.87
CA ARG A 959 -10.71 -7.36 -14.54
C ARG A 959 -9.54 -6.90 -13.69
N ASP A 960 -8.53 -7.73 -13.58
CA ASP A 960 -7.20 -7.33 -13.11
C ASP A 960 -6.24 -7.29 -14.30
N VAL A 961 -5.92 -6.08 -14.76
CA VAL A 961 -5.00 -5.86 -15.89
C VAL A 961 -3.54 -5.85 -15.47
N ASN A 962 -3.25 -5.77 -14.16
CA ASN A 962 -1.91 -5.60 -13.63
C ASN A 962 -1.28 -6.92 -13.17
N ASN A 963 -2.10 -7.86 -12.68
CA ASN A 963 -1.69 -9.21 -12.29
C ASN A 963 -0.48 -9.23 -11.34
N LEU A 964 -0.55 -8.42 -10.27
CA LEU A 964 0.55 -8.29 -9.31
C LEU A 964 0.64 -9.51 -8.39
N TYR A 965 1.88 -9.85 -8.00
CA TYR A 965 2.13 -10.89 -7.02
C TYR A 965 1.83 -10.38 -5.61
N GLY A 966 0.91 -11.05 -4.92
CA GLY A 966 0.45 -10.68 -3.57
C GLY A 966 -0.79 -9.80 -3.50
N GLU A 967 -1.16 -9.10 -4.58
CA GLU A 967 -2.30 -8.18 -4.60
C GLU A 967 -3.11 -8.30 -5.89
N GLN A 968 -4.42 -8.48 -5.75
CA GLN A 968 -5.36 -8.41 -6.85
C GLN A 968 -5.93 -7.01 -6.94
N ASN A 969 -5.99 -6.45 -8.14
CA ASN A 969 -6.52 -5.12 -8.43
C ASN A 969 -7.60 -5.19 -9.49
N ALA A 970 -8.81 -5.52 -9.04
CA ALA A 970 -9.96 -5.68 -9.91
C ALA A 970 -10.62 -4.33 -10.19
N PHE A 971 -10.93 -4.08 -11.45
CA PHE A 971 -11.76 -2.98 -11.92
C PHE A 971 -13.07 -3.54 -12.46
N ARG A 972 -14.21 -3.02 -12.01
CA ARG A 972 -15.54 -3.48 -12.43
C ARG A 972 -16.50 -2.33 -12.65
N TYR A 973 -17.63 -2.67 -13.27
CA TYR A 973 -18.73 -1.76 -13.54
C TYR A 973 -20.00 -2.20 -12.82
N LEU A 974 -20.72 -1.23 -12.25
CA LEU A 974 -22.00 -1.44 -11.57
C LEU A 974 -23.12 -0.69 -12.31
N PRO A 975 -24.34 -1.24 -12.41
CA PRO A 975 -25.46 -0.49 -12.96
C PRO A 975 -25.78 0.75 -12.11
N LEU A 976 -26.33 1.77 -12.75
CA LEU A 976 -26.96 2.88 -12.03
C LEU A 976 -28.29 2.39 -11.43
N LYS A 977 -28.65 2.92 -10.25
CA LYS A 977 -29.87 2.59 -9.52
C LYS A 977 -31.11 2.87 -10.36
N ASN A 978 -31.14 4.01 -11.05
CA ASN A 978 -32.18 4.39 -11.99
C ASN A 978 -31.78 5.62 -12.81
N MET A 979 -32.37 5.73 -14.00
CA MET A 979 -32.20 6.86 -14.92
C MET A 979 -33.54 7.32 -15.48
N VAL A 980 -33.57 8.56 -15.95
CA VAL A 980 -34.66 9.08 -16.78
C VAL A 980 -34.11 9.68 -18.06
N LEU A 981 -34.74 9.31 -19.18
CA LEU A 981 -34.59 10.00 -20.46
C LEU A 981 -35.66 11.08 -20.56
N ARG A 982 -35.25 12.35 -20.68
CA ARG A 982 -36.18 13.44 -21.02
C ARG A 982 -36.11 13.72 -22.51
N LEU A 983 -37.23 13.58 -23.20
CA LEU A 983 -37.39 13.89 -24.62
C LEU A 983 -38.08 15.25 -24.82
N PHE A 984 -37.69 15.92 -25.90
CA PHE A 984 -38.26 17.17 -26.39
C PHE A 984 -38.81 17.01 -27.81
N PRO A 985 -39.72 17.90 -28.27
CA PRO A 985 -40.39 17.76 -29.57
C PRO A 985 -39.48 17.61 -30.80
N GLY A 986 -38.22 18.07 -30.73
CA GLY A 986 -37.23 17.95 -31.80
C GLY A 986 -36.34 16.70 -31.73
N ASP A 987 -36.42 15.90 -30.67
CA ASP A 987 -35.57 14.73 -30.50
C ASP A 987 -35.93 13.62 -31.48
N ASN A 988 -34.95 12.77 -31.82
CA ASN A 988 -35.13 11.65 -32.73
C ASN A 988 -35.58 10.39 -31.96
N ASN A 989 -36.54 9.64 -32.52
CA ASN A 989 -36.97 8.37 -31.94
C ASN A 989 -35.87 7.30 -32.00
N GLU A 990 -34.95 7.35 -32.97
CA GLU A 990 -33.82 6.42 -33.04
C GLU A 990 -32.87 6.60 -31.86
N ASP A 991 -32.52 7.85 -31.52
CA ASP A 991 -31.70 8.20 -30.36
C ASP A 991 -32.34 7.69 -29.05
N ALA A 992 -33.67 7.82 -28.93
CA ALA A 992 -34.41 7.28 -27.79
C ALA A 992 -34.34 5.74 -27.71
N LYS A 993 -34.42 5.03 -28.85
CA LYS A 993 -34.26 3.57 -28.91
C LYS A 993 -32.85 3.13 -28.52
N MET A 994 -31.82 3.85 -28.99
CA MET A 994 -30.42 3.60 -28.63
C MET A 994 -30.22 3.73 -27.12
N ILE A 995 -30.70 4.83 -26.52
CA ILE A 995 -30.62 5.06 -25.08
C ILE A 995 -31.34 3.96 -24.28
N ALA A 996 -32.56 3.60 -24.70
CA ALA A 996 -33.33 2.54 -24.04
C ALA A 996 -32.65 1.17 -24.15
N LEU A 997 -32.05 0.86 -25.31
CA LEU A 997 -31.30 -0.36 -25.51
C LEU A 997 -30.04 -0.40 -24.63
N ALA A 998 -29.26 0.68 -24.60
CA ALA A 998 -28.07 0.82 -23.78
C ALA A 998 -28.40 0.61 -22.29
N ALA A 999 -29.43 1.29 -21.78
CA ALA A 999 -29.87 1.13 -20.40
C ALA A 999 -30.28 -0.32 -20.09
N ARG A 1000 -31.02 -0.98 -21.00
CA ARG A 1000 -31.43 -2.38 -20.84
C ARG A 1000 -30.24 -3.33 -20.80
N ILE A 1001 -29.26 -3.16 -21.69
CA ILE A 1001 -28.04 -3.97 -21.75
C ILE A 1001 -27.20 -3.79 -20.48
N CYS A 1002 -27.07 -2.55 -20.00
CA CYS A 1002 -26.36 -2.25 -18.76
C CYS A 1002 -27.14 -2.60 -17.48
N HIS A 1003 -28.34 -3.16 -17.60
CA HIS A 1003 -29.24 -3.44 -16.46
C HIS A 1003 -29.61 -2.21 -15.61
N THR A 1004 -29.62 -1.04 -16.23
CA THR A 1004 -29.97 0.23 -15.59
C THR A 1004 -31.44 0.54 -15.81
N PRO A 1005 -32.27 0.61 -14.74
CA PRO A 1005 -33.68 0.95 -14.89
C PRO A 1005 -33.87 2.33 -15.51
N LEU A 1006 -34.58 2.39 -16.64
CA LEU A 1006 -34.83 3.63 -17.38
C LEU A 1006 -36.33 3.96 -17.42
N SER A 1007 -36.68 5.21 -17.10
CA SER A 1007 -37.99 5.79 -17.42
C SER A 1007 -37.83 6.80 -18.56
N ILE A 1008 -38.87 6.97 -19.38
CA ILE A 1008 -38.89 7.97 -20.45
C ILE A 1008 -39.96 9.00 -20.14
N SER A 1009 -39.59 10.27 -20.15
CA SER A 1009 -40.44 11.41 -19.85
C SER A 1009 -40.51 12.34 -21.06
N PHE A 1010 -41.71 12.80 -21.42
CA PHE A 1010 -41.93 13.71 -22.55
C PHE A 1010 -43.06 14.72 -22.26
N GLU A 1011 -43.12 15.79 -23.05
CA GLU A 1011 -44.12 16.85 -22.89
C GLU A 1011 -45.55 16.36 -23.16
N PRO A 1012 -46.57 16.91 -22.47
CA PRO A 1012 -47.95 16.62 -22.77
C PRO A 1012 -48.32 17.01 -24.20
N GLY A 1013 -48.94 16.08 -24.93
CA GLY A 1013 -49.25 16.24 -26.36
C GLY A 1013 -48.14 15.82 -27.34
N ASP A 1014 -47.01 15.27 -26.87
CA ASP A 1014 -46.03 14.58 -27.71
C ASP A 1014 -46.51 13.13 -28.01
N ASP A 1015 -47.08 12.89 -29.20
CA ASP A 1015 -47.72 11.62 -29.61
C ASP A 1015 -46.74 10.49 -29.95
N ARG A 1016 -45.70 10.31 -29.11
CA ARG A 1016 -44.68 9.27 -29.28
C ARG A 1016 -44.94 8.03 -28.45
N THR A 1017 -46.00 8.02 -27.64
CA THR A 1017 -46.39 6.88 -26.80
C THR A 1017 -46.45 5.58 -27.59
N ALA A 1018 -47.08 5.59 -28.77
CA ALA A 1018 -47.16 4.41 -29.63
C ALA A 1018 -45.79 3.98 -30.20
N ALA A 1019 -44.95 4.94 -30.60
CA ALA A 1019 -43.63 4.68 -31.16
C ALA A 1019 -42.63 4.12 -30.13
N LEU A 1020 -42.81 4.49 -28.85
CA LEU A 1020 -41.92 4.12 -27.75
C LEU A 1020 -42.43 2.95 -26.89
N ALA A 1021 -43.71 2.56 -27.03
CA ALA A 1021 -44.31 1.46 -26.27
C ALA A 1021 -43.53 0.14 -26.40
N SER A 1022 -42.92 -0.11 -27.57
CA SER A 1022 -42.11 -1.31 -27.83
C SER A 1022 -40.80 -1.37 -27.06
N LEU A 1023 -40.36 -0.27 -26.44
CA LEU A 1023 -39.13 -0.21 -25.65
C LEU A 1023 -39.25 -0.83 -24.25
N GLY A 1024 -40.48 -1.10 -23.78
CA GLY A 1024 -40.71 -1.70 -22.46
C GLY A 1024 -40.30 -0.84 -21.26
N CYS A 1025 -40.04 0.47 -21.49
CA CYS A 1025 -39.71 1.42 -20.44
C CYS A 1025 -40.97 2.11 -19.92
N PRO A 1026 -41.09 2.43 -18.61
CA PRO A 1026 -42.16 3.28 -18.11
C PRO A 1026 -42.17 4.64 -18.82
N LEU A 1027 -43.29 4.96 -19.46
CA LEU A 1027 -43.51 6.23 -20.15
C LEU A 1027 -44.28 7.19 -19.23
N LYS A 1028 -43.83 8.44 -19.17
CA LYS A 1028 -44.43 9.47 -18.32
C LYS A 1028 -44.64 10.75 -19.12
N GLU A 1029 -45.91 11.07 -19.36
CA GLU A 1029 -46.32 12.35 -19.91
C GLU A 1029 -46.34 13.39 -18.78
N GLU A 1030 -45.43 14.36 -18.83
CA GLU A 1030 -45.36 15.41 -17.83
C GLU A 1030 -44.76 16.70 -18.39
N ALA A 1031 -45.35 17.83 -18.00
CA ALA A 1031 -44.82 19.14 -18.32
C ALA A 1031 -43.45 19.35 -17.65
N LEU A 1032 -42.58 20.17 -18.25
CA LEU A 1032 -41.26 20.50 -17.71
C LEU A 1032 -41.28 20.84 -16.20
N ALA A 1033 -42.21 21.67 -15.74
CA ALA A 1033 -42.34 22.06 -14.34
C ALA A 1033 -42.63 20.87 -13.39
N GLY A 1034 -43.32 19.83 -13.88
CA GLY A 1034 -43.54 18.58 -13.17
C GLY A 1034 -42.27 17.73 -13.14
N PHE A 1035 -41.59 17.64 -14.29
CA PHE A 1035 -40.33 16.90 -14.43
C PHE A 1035 -39.25 17.43 -13.49
N LEU A 1036 -39.03 18.75 -13.45
CA LEU A 1036 -38.04 19.40 -12.57
C LEU A 1036 -38.19 18.96 -11.10
N LYS A 1037 -39.43 18.88 -10.58
CA LYS A 1037 -39.70 18.42 -9.21
C LYS A 1037 -39.33 16.96 -8.97
N SER A 1038 -39.34 16.14 -10.02
CA SER A 1038 -39.08 14.71 -9.96
C SER A 1038 -37.62 14.33 -10.24
N MET A 1039 -36.80 15.24 -10.80
CA MET A 1039 -35.40 14.97 -11.17
C MET A 1039 -34.57 14.37 -10.02
N LYS A 1040 -34.80 14.83 -8.78
CA LYS A 1040 -34.12 14.33 -7.57
C LYS A 1040 -34.30 12.83 -7.29
N ASN A 1041 -35.34 12.22 -7.86
CA ASN A 1041 -35.66 10.81 -7.66
C ASN A 1041 -34.80 9.87 -8.53
N TYR A 1042 -34.07 10.41 -9.50
CA TYR A 1042 -33.21 9.66 -10.39
C TYR A 1042 -31.73 9.82 -9.99
N GLU A 1043 -30.93 8.78 -10.22
CA GLU A 1043 -29.49 8.86 -10.02
C GLU A 1043 -28.83 9.71 -11.11
N ARG A 1044 -29.29 9.57 -12.36
CA ARG A 1044 -28.78 10.31 -13.53
C ARG A 1044 -29.90 10.66 -14.50
N ILE A 1045 -29.78 11.82 -15.16
CA ILE A 1045 -30.69 12.27 -16.22
C ILE A 1045 -29.97 12.09 -17.56
N ARG A 1046 -30.69 11.62 -18.58
CA ARG A 1046 -30.22 11.48 -19.96
C ARG A 1046 -31.09 12.34 -20.88
N THR A 1047 -30.46 12.96 -21.87
CA THR A 1047 -31.12 13.69 -22.96
C THR A 1047 -30.49 13.26 -24.30
N CYS A 1048 -31.15 13.52 -25.43
CA CYS A 1048 -30.62 13.21 -26.76
C CYS A 1048 -29.54 14.21 -27.23
N GLY A 1049 -29.43 15.36 -26.55
CA GLY A 1049 -28.45 16.39 -26.84
C GLY A 1049 -28.33 17.43 -25.72
N ALA A 1050 -27.47 18.43 -25.94
CA ALA A 1050 -27.22 19.52 -24.99
C ALA A 1050 -28.16 20.71 -25.14
N ASP A 1051 -28.96 20.76 -26.21
CA ASP A 1051 -29.96 21.80 -26.45
C ASP A 1051 -31.23 21.53 -25.63
N ILE A 1052 -31.17 21.91 -24.35
CA ILE A 1052 -32.25 21.71 -23.37
C ILE A 1052 -32.48 23.01 -22.59
N PRO A 1053 -33.67 23.20 -21.98
CA PRO A 1053 -33.98 24.40 -21.21
C PRO A 1053 -32.99 24.64 -20.07
N MET A 1054 -32.59 25.91 -19.87
CA MET A 1054 -31.62 26.30 -18.83
C MET A 1054 -32.11 25.91 -17.43
N GLU A 1055 -33.42 25.94 -17.19
CA GLU A 1055 -34.05 25.57 -15.94
C GLU A 1055 -33.74 24.12 -15.52
N MET A 1056 -33.46 23.22 -16.49
CA MET A 1056 -33.00 21.86 -16.18
C MET A 1056 -31.57 21.84 -15.65
N TYR A 1057 -30.67 22.62 -16.25
CA TYR A 1057 -29.30 22.74 -15.77
C TYR A 1057 -29.27 23.38 -14.38
N GLU A 1058 -30.05 24.44 -14.17
CA GLU A 1058 -30.17 25.13 -12.88
C GLU A 1058 -30.71 24.21 -11.78
N GLU A 1059 -31.77 23.45 -12.08
CA GLU A 1059 -32.31 22.49 -11.11
C GLU A 1059 -31.28 21.39 -10.83
N ALA A 1060 -30.66 20.79 -11.85
CA ALA A 1060 -29.64 19.76 -11.67
C ALA A 1060 -28.48 20.25 -10.79
N ALA A 1061 -28.00 21.48 -11.00
CA ALA A 1061 -26.98 22.10 -10.14
C ALA A 1061 -27.48 22.39 -8.71
N ARG A 1062 -28.78 22.62 -8.50
CA ARG A 1062 -29.38 22.82 -7.18
C ARG A 1062 -29.49 21.52 -6.38
N ILE A 1063 -29.77 20.40 -7.06
CA ILE A 1063 -29.97 19.08 -6.44
C ILE A 1063 -28.78 18.11 -6.63
N ASP A 1064 -27.64 18.62 -7.08
CA ASP A 1064 -26.39 17.90 -7.29
C ASP A 1064 -26.54 16.67 -8.21
N LYS A 1065 -27.27 16.83 -9.33
CA LYS A 1065 -27.50 15.77 -10.33
C LYS A 1065 -26.73 16.02 -11.61
N TYR A 1066 -26.35 14.93 -12.26
CA TYR A 1066 -25.69 14.94 -13.55
C TYR A 1066 -26.70 14.72 -14.69
N ILE A 1067 -26.63 15.59 -15.70
CA ILE A 1067 -27.33 15.43 -16.97
C ILE A 1067 -26.31 14.96 -18.01
N ALA A 1068 -26.47 13.74 -18.50
CA ALA A 1068 -25.72 13.19 -19.62
C ALA A 1068 -26.33 13.70 -20.93
N THR A 1069 -25.72 14.73 -21.51
CA THR A 1069 -26.19 15.47 -22.69
C THR A 1069 -25.50 15.09 -23.99
N ALA A 1070 -24.52 14.18 -23.96
CA ALA A 1070 -23.83 13.71 -25.16
C ALA A 1070 -24.82 13.08 -26.15
N LYS A 1071 -24.71 13.36 -27.44
CA LYS A 1071 -25.57 12.68 -28.43
C LYS A 1071 -25.32 11.17 -28.38
N PRO A 1072 -26.34 10.30 -28.43
CA PRO A 1072 -26.12 8.86 -28.47
C PRO A 1072 -25.26 8.45 -29.67
N VAL A 1073 -24.31 7.55 -29.43
CA VAL A 1073 -23.41 7.03 -30.47
C VAL A 1073 -23.64 5.54 -30.71
N LYS A 1074 -23.46 5.08 -31.94
CA LYS A 1074 -23.74 3.68 -32.32
C LYS A 1074 -22.74 2.69 -31.74
N ASP A 1075 -21.54 3.13 -31.38
CA ASP A 1075 -20.53 2.27 -30.76
C ASP A 1075 -20.76 2.09 -29.25
N GLY A 1076 -20.93 0.83 -28.83
CA GLY A 1076 -21.20 0.48 -27.44
C GLY A 1076 -20.04 0.75 -26.48
N ARG A 1077 -18.79 0.79 -26.97
CA ARG A 1077 -17.63 1.09 -26.11
C ARG A 1077 -17.71 2.50 -25.54
N VAL A 1078 -18.39 3.41 -26.25
CA VAL A 1078 -18.59 4.80 -25.86
C VAL A 1078 -19.93 5.00 -25.16
N GLU A 1079 -21.05 4.59 -25.79
CA GLU A 1079 -22.38 4.90 -25.27
C GLU A 1079 -22.63 4.29 -23.88
N LEU A 1080 -22.18 3.05 -23.65
CA LEU A 1080 -22.53 2.31 -22.43
C LEU A 1080 -21.93 2.91 -21.14
N ILE A 1081 -20.87 3.73 -21.24
CA ILE A 1081 -20.25 4.43 -20.10
C ILE A 1081 -21.27 5.31 -19.37
N HIS A 1082 -22.28 5.83 -20.07
CA HIS A 1082 -23.32 6.68 -19.48
C HIS A 1082 -24.30 5.95 -18.56
N TYR A 1083 -24.30 4.61 -18.55
CA TYR A 1083 -25.32 3.81 -17.85
C TYR A 1083 -24.75 3.01 -16.67
N ILE A 1084 -23.46 3.12 -16.41
CA ILE A 1084 -22.74 2.36 -15.39
C ILE A 1084 -21.89 3.26 -14.50
N LYS A 1085 -21.47 2.72 -13.35
CA LYS A 1085 -20.52 3.29 -12.41
C LYS A 1085 -19.28 2.45 -12.37
N GLU A 1086 -18.13 3.09 -12.24
CA GLU A 1086 -16.87 2.40 -12.11
C GLU A 1086 -16.57 2.09 -10.63
N GLN A 1087 -15.96 0.95 -10.35
CA GLN A 1087 -15.52 0.59 -9.01
C GLN A 1087 -14.19 -0.16 -9.06
N SER A 1088 -13.27 0.24 -8.18
CA SER A 1088 -11.96 -0.39 -8.03
C SER A 1088 -11.95 -1.20 -6.74
N ILE A 1089 -11.42 -2.42 -6.79
CA ILE A 1089 -11.31 -3.33 -5.66
C ILE A 1089 -9.86 -3.80 -5.58
N SER A 1090 -9.20 -3.53 -4.46
CA SER A 1090 -7.84 -4.00 -4.19
C SER A 1090 -7.84 -4.95 -3.02
N PHE A 1091 -7.23 -6.12 -3.19
CA PHE A 1091 -7.21 -7.18 -2.20
C PHE A 1091 -5.81 -7.78 -2.08
N GLU A 1092 -5.18 -7.60 -0.91
CA GLU A 1092 -3.99 -8.34 -0.53
C GLU A 1092 -4.40 -9.77 -0.14
N TYR A 1093 -4.10 -10.72 -1.02
CA TYR A 1093 -4.50 -12.13 -0.84
C TYR A 1093 -3.43 -12.98 -0.16
N HIS A 1094 -2.22 -12.44 0.02
CA HIS A 1094 -1.14 -13.13 0.73
C HIS A 1094 -1.33 -13.07 2.25
N ARG A 1095 -0.71 -13.99 2.97
CA ARG A 1095 -0.62 -13.99 4.44
C ARG A 1095 0.84 -13.99 4.83
N TYR A 1096 1.36 -12.82 5.22
CA TYR A 1096 2.81 -12.65 5.48
C TYR A 1096 3.68 -13.19 4.33
N GLY A 1097 3.28 -12.91 3.08
CA GLY A 1097 3.95 -13.34 1.86
C GLY A 1097 3.46 -14.70 1.36
N SER A 1098 3.03 -15.59 2.26
CA SER A 1098 2.52 -16.91 1.87
C SER A 1098 1.28 -16.78 1.00
N ILE A 1099 1.35 -17.36 -0.20
CA ILE A 1099 0.23 -17.43 -1.16
C ILE A 1099 -0.20 -18.88 -1.28
N LEU A 1100 -1.33 -19.20 -0.67
CA LEU A 1100 -1.93 -20.54 -0.75
C LEU A 1100 -2.86 -20.68 -1.96
N GLU A 1101 -3.59 -19.62 -2.26
CA GLU A 1101 -4.59 -19.54 -3.33
C GLU A 1101 -4.65 -18.10 -3.85
N VAL A 1102 -4.60 -17.94 -5.17
CA VAL A 1102 -4.96 -16.67 -5.81
C VAL A 1102 -6.49 -16.66 -5.93
N PRO A 1103 -7.19 -15.69 -5.32
CA PRO A 1103 -8.63 -15.59 -5.43
C PRO A 1103 -9.03 -15.32 -6.90
N PRO A 1104 -10.17 -15.86 -7.37
CA PRO A 1104 -10.70 -15.45 -8.66
C PRO A 1104 -10.99 -13.94 -8.66
N VAL A 1105 -10.89 -13.32 -9.84
CA VAL A 1105 -11.35 -11.94 -10.03
C VAL A 1105 -12.87 -11.98 -10.08
N GLU A 1106 -13.51 -11.45 -9.02
CA GLU A 1106 -14.96 -11.46 -8.81
C GLU A 1106 -15.54 -10.05 -8.70
#